data_AF-A0A8H6QZL0-F1
#
_entry.id   AF-A0A8H6QZL0-F1
#
_cell.length_a   1.000
_cell.length_b   1.000
_cell.length_c   1.000
_cell.angle_alpha   90.00
_cell.angle_beta   90.00
_cell.angle_gamma   90.00
#
_symmetry.space_group_name_H-M   'P 1'
#
loop_
_entity.id
_entity.type
_entity.pdbx_description
1 polymer ?
#
loop_
_entity_poly.entity_id
_entity_poly.type
_entity_poly.pdbx_seq_one_letter_code
_entity_poly.pdbx_strand_id
1 'polypeptide(L)'
;MLKLIGSLVLLASAAEVIASPVAEPVIAPSTTLEKRATCTFSGSSGAASAMASQKACSTIVLSNVAVPAGTTLDLSSLADGTTVIFEGETTWGYQAWSGPLLQISGNNIKVQGASGATLNPDGARWWDGKGGSGGVTKPKFFAAHSLTSSSITNLHILNTPLQAVSINGCNGLTITDMTIDDSAGDTQGGHNTDGFDIGSSSNVVITGAKVYNQDDCVAVNSGTGITFSGGLCSGGHGLSIGSVGGRSDNTVDTVSFTNSQVTKSANGIRVKATVGDTGTIKGVTYSGITLSSISNYGILIEQNYNGGDLKGSPTSGIPITNLIVENITGAGAVSSSGYNVAIVCGSGACSNWTWTNVDVTGAVKSPKQLFAVLLRVVPKLHDALGVKALYQSCVHLGRSVRRKVKIAKTRITKCNEQITHPQFSFLLSSPRFPSMVDLPFDIKHMICALVLALDTSRETLESLSLVNHTWYQAAVPLLYEMLQISLTTTAQLQADVEQLLNHPLRKRYLQYLRRLDLVGRSGKRSLELAALQEDQEGPIMQDDFLDRELWQKQRHTFPLCRRGTTPPNHAPLARFIAAVSTLSEVNWVRALRFPQEVLDALHKYHPSCKLNLLHFYLQAWKHQGFSDRDVAVVTSPCLHSIRCYYYRYVGNDEVIESAILRTLCLAPNLKKVDLVLVPQIRPADRRIYRFEPTAGASNAVARLETLSFSLNTPMSVERFEQWRQKIDIGHLRTMSIGRIDEPTLAQSICAVAPYFQRLERLSLNLRVSPRRRREYWRSVEEMMKELPPLKGLWLVGDRNAPFISKVLSRHGATLQSLGLDSRNISHHIRLQRQTRPYYNAEEIANFANMCPVLRELHLTVHRVQGRAPEVNVYKALGRFPSLVHLCVKLDCVASADDPPDDSDPSSLPVNAAYYSDVREVRAICINAAIDEPLAGSIFNTILSSQRTRRLASLRLLPTGDRRPGTLSIPEPFEPDGLFRCFAVTRLPSSETGVLNVERLRIHDYSMPPWRTLDLWE
;
A
#
# COMPACT_ATOMS: atom_id res chain seq x y z
N MET A 1 4.65 58.67 50.76
CA MET A 1 4.29 58.90 49.35
C MET A 1 2.77 58.70 49.29
N LEU A 2 1.95 59.76 49.40
CA LEU A 2 1.41 60.60 48.31
C LEU A 2 0.60 59.79 47.28
N LYS A 3 -0.68 60.04 46.93
CA LYS A 3 -1.81 60.97 47.29
C LYS A 3 -3.10 60.37 46.64
N LEU A 4 -4.38 60.78 46.75
CA LEU A 4 -5.37 61.39 47.69
C LEU A 4 -6.70 61.46 46.85
N ILE A 5 -7.98 61.47 47.27
CA ILE A 5 -8.83 61.44 48.50
C ILE A 5 -10.25 60.93 48.03
N GLY A 6 -11.33 60.62 48.77
CA GLY A 6 -11.77 60.67 50.18
C GLY A 6 -12.75 59.49 50.47
N SER A 7 -13.84 59.49 51.28
CA SER A 7 -14.63 60.41 52.14
C SER A 7 -16.09 60.61 51.66
N LEU A 8 -17.18 60.49 52.45
CA LEU A 8 -17.32 60.23 53.91
C LEU A 8 -18.75 59.69 54.30
N VAL A 9 -18.82 58.68 55.20
CA VAL A 9 -19.68 58.54 56.42
C VAL A 9 -21.21 58.79 56.42
N LEU A 10 -22.00 57.80 56.90
CA LEU A 10 -22.75 57.82 58.19
C LEU A 10 -23.30 56.42 58.60
N LEU A 11 -23.72 56.27 59.87
CA LEU A 11 -24.07 55.00 60.56
C LEU A 11 -25.34 55.14 61.43
N ALA A 12 -26.21 54.12 61.42
CA ALA A 12 -27.24 53.79 62.42
C ALA A 12 -27.75 52.35 62.13
N SER A 13 -27.39 51.31 62.89
CA SER A 13 -27.99 50.81 64.15
C SER A 13 -29.31 50.03 63.95
N ALA A 14 -29.42 48.82 64.52
CA ALA A 14 -30.55 47.89 64.35
C ALA A 14 -30.88 47.10 65.64
N ALA A 15 -31.90 46.23 65.59
CA ALA A 15 -32.48 45.37 66.66
C ALA A 15 -33.51 46.08 67.59
N GLU A 16 -34.60 45.46 68.10
CA GLU A 16 -35.12 44.07 67.93
C GLU A 16 -36.61 43.87 68.37
N VAL A 17 -37.33 42.89 67.75
CA VAL A 17 -38.62 42.21 68.15
C VAL A 17 -39.86 43.08 68.58
N ILE A 18 -41.11 42.61 68.84
CA ILE A 18 -41.77 41.30 69.04
C ILE A 18 -43.20 41.27 68.40
N ALA A 19 -43.75 40.06 68.18
CA ALA A 19 -45.19 39.67 68.24
C ALA A 19 -46.02 39.48 66.93
N SER A 20 -47.04 38.62 67.03
CA SER A 20 -47.74 37.91 65.95
C SER A 20 -49.19 38.36 65.72
N PRO A 21 -49.78 38.07 64.54
CA PRO A 21 -51.22 38.02 64.37
C PRO A 21 -51.79 36.58 64.21
N VAL A 22 -52.99 36.45 64.80
CA VAL A 22 -54.09 35.50 64.64
C VAL A 22 -54.28 34.90 63.22
N ALA A 23 -54.86 33.70 63.14
CA ALA A 23 -55.23 33.03 61.89
C ALA A 23 -56.75 33.07 61.60
N GLU A 24 -57.11 33.34 60.34
CA GLU A 24 -58.34 32.93 59.63
C GLU A 24 -58.26 33.39 58.15
N PRO A 25 -59.04 32.84 57.19
CA PRO A 25 -59.88 31.64 57.24
C PRO A 25 -59.40 30.55 56.26
N VAL A 26 -60.05 29.37 56.30
CA VAL A 26 -59.85 28.32 55.29
C VAL A 26 -60.52 28.73 53.97
N ILE A 27 -59.72 29.02 52.95
CA ILE A 27 -60.20 29.07 51.56
C ILE A 27 -60.27 27.62 51.05
N ALA A 28 -61.47 27.16 50.69
CA ALA A 28 -61.67 25.85 50.07
C ALA A 28 -60.82 25.72 48.78
N PRO A 29 -60.32 24.52 48.41
CA PRO A 29 -59.54 24.36 47.20
C PRO A 29 -60.35 24.87 46.00
N SER A 30 -59.81 25.88 45.30
CA SER A 30 -60.46 26.39 44.11
C SER A 30 -60.52 25.27 43.09
N THR A 31 -61.74 24.81 42.79
CA THR A 31 -61.98 23.81 41.74
C THR A 31 -61.50 24.41 40.43
N THR A 32 -60.29 24.06 40.01
CA THR A 32 -59.72 24.48 38.74
C THR A 32 -60.68 24.03 37.64
N LEU A 33 -61.37 24.99 37.02
CA LEU A 33 -62.23 24.70 35.88
C LEU A 33 -61.34 24.02 34.83
N GLU A 34 -61.62 22.75 34.57
CA GLU A 34 -60.96 22.01 33.52
C GLU A 34 -61.14 22.80 32.21
N LYS A 35 -60.03 23.20 31.59
CA LYS A 35 -60.07 23.66 30.21
C LYS A 35 -60.50 22.47 29.37
N ARG A 36 -61.79 22.36 29.04
CA ARG A 36 -62.35 21.32 28.16
C ARG A 36 -62.33 21.72 26.68
N ALA A 37 -61.62 22.79 26.35
CA ALA A 37 -61.48 23.32 25.00
C ALA A 37 -60.52 22.45 24.16
N THR A 38 -61.11 21.64 23.27
CA THR A 38 -60.41 21.13 22.08
C THR A 38 -60.48 22.20 20.99
N CYS A 39 -59.33 22.52 20.40
CA CYS A 39 -59.19 23.53 19.35
C CYS A 39 -58.60 22.90 18.09
N THR A 40 -59.31 22.99 16.97
CA THR A 40 -58.78 22.52 15.67
C THR A 40 -58.33 23.71 14.83
N PHE A 41 -57.11 23.64 14.31
CA PHE A 41 -56.52 24.63 13.42
C PHE A 41 -56.07 23.96 12.12
N SER A 42 -56.28 24.62 10.99
CA SER A 42 -56.12 24.02 9.65
C SER A 42 -55.71 25.02 8.58
N GLY A 43 -55.13 24.53 7.48
CA GLY A 43 -54.78 25.35 6.32
C GLY A 43 -53.65 26.35 6.58
N SER A 44 -53.58 27.41 5.77
CA SER A 44 -52.50 28.39 5.76
C SER A 44 -52.52 29.39 6.93
N SER A 45 -53.67 29.60 7.57
CA SER A 45 -53.78 30.38 8.82
C SER A 45 -53.61 29.52 10.07
N GLY A 46 -53.73 28.19 9.96
CA GLY A 46 -53.77 27.27 11.10
C GLY A 46 -52.56 27.40 12.04
N ALA A 47 -51.36 27.56 11.49
CA ALA A 47 -50.16 27.79 12.30
C ALA A 47 -50.26 29.06 13.16
N ALA A 48 -50.63 30.19 12.55
CA ALA A 48 -50.77 31.47 13.26
C ALA A 48 -51.88 31.42 14.33
N SER A 49 -53.02 30.80 14.03
CA SER A 49 -54.11 30.62 14.98
C SER A 49 -53.74 29.70 16.15
N ALA A 50 -53.00 28.62 15.90
CA ALA A 50 -52.50 27.73 16.94
C ALA A 50 -51.51 28.44 17.87
N MET A 51 -50.50 29.13 17.31
CA MET A 51 -49.50 29.87 18.08
C MET A 51 -50.12 30.96 18.96
N ALA A 52 -51.15 31.67 18.47
CA ALA A 52 -51.88 32.67 19.24
C ALA A 52 -52.78 32.07 20.35
N SER A 53 -53.28 30.85 20.16
CA SER A 53 -54.31 30.24 21.03
C SER A 53 -53.77 29.18 22.00
N GLN A 54 -52.48 28.83 21.94
CA GLN A 54 -51.90 27.67 22.62
C GLN A 54 -52.10 27.58 24.15
N LYS A 55 -52.33 28.71 24.84
CA LYS A 55 -52.66 28.75 26.29
C LYS A 55 -54.15 28.59 26.61
N ALA A 56 -55.04 28.73 25.64
CA ALA A 56 -56.49 28.59 25.83
C ALA A 56 -56.97 27.13 25.71
N CYS A 57 -56.27 26.33 24.90
CA CYS A 57 -56.64 24.98 24.50
C CYS A 57 -55.99 23.92 25.41
N SER A 58 -56.72 22.85 25.73
CA SER A 58 -56.17 21.66 26.41
C SER A 58 -55.91 20.50 25.45
N THR A 59 -56.64 20.47 24.32
CA THR A 59 -56.29 19.65 23.16
C THR A 59 -56.19 20.56 21.94
N ILE A 60 -55.09 20.45 21.20
CA ILE A 60 -54.80 21.20 19.98
C ILE A 60 -54.73 20.19 18.84
N VAL A 61 -55.60 20.31 17.85
CA VAL A 61 -55.60 19.48 16.64
C VAL A 61 -55.08 20.32 15.48
N LEU A 62 -54.03 19.86 14.82
CA LEU A 62 -53.36 20.52 13.70
C LEU A 62 -53.67 19.72 12.44
N SER A 63 -54.74 20.10 11.73
CA SER A 63 -55.32 19.33 10.64
C SER A 63 -54.98 19.98 9.30
N ASN A 64 -54.07 19.37 8.54
CA ASN A 64 -53.58 19.87 7.24
C ASN A 64 -53.07 21.33 7.32
N VAL A 65 -52.15 21.60 8.24
CA VAL A 65 -51.60 22.95 8.48
C VAL A 65 -50.46 23.24 7.50
N ALA A 66 -50.53 24.38 6.82
CA ALA A 66 -49.45 24.89 5.97
C ALA A 66 -48.73 26.03 6.69
N VAL A 67 -47.52 25.74 7.20
CA VAL A 67 -46.69 26.68 7.95
C VAL A 67 -45.98 27.63 6.97
N PRO A 68 -46.10 28.97 7.12
CA PRO A 68 -45.47 29.93 6.21
C PRO A 68 -43.94 29.79 6.11
N ALA A 69 -43.40 30.18 4.95
CA ALA A 69 -41.95 30.20 4.71
C ALA A 69 -41.21 31.06 5.74
N GLY A 70 -40.08 30.53 6.25
CA GLY A 70 -39.27 31.23 7.25
C GLY A 70 -39.88 31.34 8.64
N THR A 71 -40.97 30.60 8.94
CA THR A 71 -41.62 30.61 10.25
C THR A 71 -41.54 29.26 10.96
N THR A 72 -41.37 29.30 12.27
CA THR A 72 -41.47 28.14 13.17
C THR A 72 -42.94 27.94 13.53
N LEU A 73 -43.41 26.69 13.54
CA LEU A 73 -44.64 26.33 14.25
C LEU A 73 -44.33 26.26 15.75
N ASP A 74 -44.50 27.38 16.45
CA ASP A 74 -44.06 27.57 17.84
C ASP A 74 -45.15 27.21 18.87
N LEU A 75 -45.02 26.02 19.44
CA LEU A 75 -45.80 25.52 20.56
C LEU A 75 -44.95 25.46 21.85
N SER A 76 -44.05 26.43 22.04
CA SER A 76 -43.22 26.52 23.25
C SER A 76 -43.99 26.96 24.51
N SER A 77 -45.13 27.60 24.32
CA SER A 77 -45.91 28.31 25.33
C SER A 77 -47.25 27.61 25.65
N LEU A 78 -47.29 26.28 25.50
CA LEU A 78 -48.42 25.43 25.88
C LEU A 78 -48.76 25.54 27.37
N ALA A 79 -49.97 25.11 27.74
CA ALA A 79 -50.32 24.90 29.14
C ALA A 79 -49.88 23.48 29.60
N ASP A 80 -49.60 23.34 30.88
CA ASP A 80 -49.30 22.04 31.49
C ASP A 80 -50.42 21.02 31.20
N GLY A 81 -50.04 19.82 30.77
CA GLY A 81 -51.00 18.76 30.43
C GLY A 81 -51.61 18.84 29.03
N THR A 82 -51.28 19.86 28.21
CA THR A 82 -51.88 20.00 26.87
C THR A 82 -51.53 18.83 25.95
N THR A 83 -52.54 18.33 25.23
CA THR A 83 -52.39 17.33 24.16
C THR A 83 -52.34 18.03 22.80
N VAL A 84 -51.40 17.64 21.93
CA VAL A 84 -51.22 18.14 20.57
C VAL A 84 -51.35 16.97 19.60
N ILE A 85 -52.28 17.03 18.65
CA ILE A 85 -52.58 15.97 17.69
C ILE A 85 -52.34 16.51 16.28
N PHE A 86 -51.48 15.88 15.50
CA PHE A 86 -51.31 16.16 14.07
C PHE A 86 -52.26 15.29 13.24
N GLU A 87 -52.92 15.88 12.26
CA GLU A 87 -53.86 15.24 11.33
C GLU A 87 -53.57 15.66 9.88
N GLY A 88 -53.72 14.70 8.95
CA GLY A 88 -53.41 14.95 7.53
C GLY A 88 -51.95 15.35 7.31
N GLU A 89 -51.67 16.12 6.26
CA GLU A 89 -50.30 16.54 5.93
C GLU A 89 -50.01 17.96 6.45
N THR A 90 -49.05 18.06 7.38
CA THR A 90 -48.48 19.35 7.80
C THR A 90 -47.28 19.68 6.93
N THR A 91 -47.26 20.87 6.34
CA THR A 91 -46.25 21.31 5.35
C THR A 91 -45.58 22.62 5.76
N TRP A 92 -44.41 22.91 5.20
CA TRP A 92 -43.67 24.16 5.43
C TRP A 92 -43.32 24.87 4.11
N GLY A 93 -43.40 26.20 4.11
CA GLY A 93 -42.92 27.02 3.00
C GLY A 93 -41.40 27.05 2.88
N TYR A 94 -40.87 27.12 1.65
CA TYR A 94 -39.43 27.14 1.41
C TYR A 94 -38.80 28.51 1.73
N GLN A 95 -37.72 28.50 2.50
CA GLN A 95 -36.78 29.62 2.69
C GLN A 95 -35.42 29.06 3.11
N ALA A 96 -34.31 29.70 2.72
CA ALA A 96 -32.99 29.37 3.26
C ALA A 96 -32.79 30.05 4.62
N TRP A 97 -32.85 29.29 5.71
CA TRP A 97 -32.71 29.75 7.10
C TRP A 97 -32.38 28.59 8.05
N SER A 98 -32.03 28.87 9.30
CA SER A 98 -31.53 27.85 10.26
C SER A 98 -32.64 27.09 11.02
N GLY A 99 -33.90 27.50 10.91
CA GLY A 99 -35.01 26.90 11.67
C GLY A 99 -35.01 27.31 13.15
N PRO A 100 -35.71 26.54 14.03
CA PRO A 100 -36.38 25.27 13.75
C PRO A 100 -37.69 25.44 12.95
N LEU A 101 -38.14 24.38 12.27
CA LEU A 101 -39.44 24.35 11.58
C LEU A 101 -40.62 24.09 12.55
N LEU A 102 -40.40 23.28 13.58
CA LEU A 102 -41.34 22.95 14.64
C LEU A 102 -40.64 23.11 16.00
N GLN A 103 -41.32 23.72 16.98
CA GLN A 103 -40.84 23.79 18.36
C GLN A 103 -41.97 23.45 19.33
N ILE A 104 -41.70 22.55 20.29
CA ILE A 104 -42.65 22.18 21.34
C ILE A 104 -41.89 22.11 22.67
N SER A 105 -42.40 22.79 23.70
CA SER A 105 -41.87 22.73 25.08
C SER A 105 -43.00 22.80 26.11
N GLY A 106 -42.74 22.33 27.33
CA GLY A 106 -43.70 22.36 28.43
C GLY A 106 -43.62 21.15 29.38
N ASN A 107 -44.58 21.07 30.30
CA ASN A 107 -44.69 20.02 31.31
C ASN A 107 -45.94 19.15 31.07
N ASN A 108 -45.80 17.82 31.21
CA ASN A 108 -46.87 16.83 30.98
C ASN A 108 -47.53 16.94 29.59
N ILE A 109 -46.78 17.36 28.56
CA ILE A 109 -47.27 17.53 27.20
C ILE A 109 -47.40 16.16 26.51
N LYS A 110 -48.46 15.98 25.71
CA LYS A 110 -48.72 14.76 24.94
C LYS A 110 -48.81 15.09 23.46
N VAL A 111 -47.81 14.72 22.67
CA VAL A 111 -47.81 14.93 21.21
C VAL A 111 -48.16 13.62 20.51
N GLN A 112 -49.08 13.66 19.55
CA GLN A 112 -49.61 12.47 18.87
C GLN A 112 -49.72 12.71 17.36
N GLY A 113 -49.40 11.70 16.55
CA GLY A 113 -49.81 11.65 15.14
C GLY A 113 -51.06 10.79 14.99
N ALA A 114 -52.10 11.34 14.35
CA ALA A 114 -53.29 10.58 13.99
C ALA A 114 -52.99 9.55 12.88
N SER A 115 -53.92 8.61 12.65
CA SER A 115 -53.77 7.60 11.61
C SER A 115 -53.62 8.23 10.22
N GLY A 116 -52.46 8.06 9.60
CA GLY A 116 -52.14 8.63 8.28
C GLY A 116 -51.69 10.10 8.30
N ALA A 117 -51.47 10.70 9.47
CA ALA A 117 -50.87 12.03 9.57
C ALA A 117 -49.38 12.01 9.17
N THR A 118 -48.93 13.06 8.49
CA THR A 118 -47.54 13.25 8.04
C THR A 118 -47.08 14.68 8.30
N LEU A 119 -45.80 14.83 8.67
CA LEU A 119 -45.13 16.12 8.78
C LEU A 119 -44.06 16.17 7.68
N ASN A 120 -44.37 16.86 6.58
CA ASN A 120 -43.57 16.87 5.35
C ASN A 120 -43.02 18.27 5.06
N PRO A 121 -41.84 18.63 5.60
CA PRO A 121 -41.11 19.83 5.22
C PRO A 121 -40.53 19.83 3.80
N ASP A 122 -40.64 18.77 2.99
CA ASP A 122 -40.16 18.72 1.59
C ASP A 122 -38.69 19.20 1.44
N GLY A 123 -37.79 18.48 2.11
CA GLY A 123 -36.36 18.77 2.26
C GLY A 123 -35.56 18.76 0.97
N ALA A 124 -36.05 18.11 -0.08
CA ALA A 124 -35.44 18.10 -1.42
C ALA A 124 -35.23 19.51 -2.00
N ARG A 125 -36.00 20.50 -1.53
CA ARG A 125 -35.83 21.92 -1.89
C ARG A 125 -34.55 22.57 -1.31
N TRP A 126 -33.93 21.96 -0.29
CA TRP A 126 -32.68 22.41 0.33
C TRP A 126 -31.49 21.47 0.07
N TRP A 127 -31.74 20.19 -0.20
CA TRP A 127 -30.68 19.18 -0.32
C TRP A 127 -29.70 19.50 -1.47
N ASP A 128 -28.41 19.52 -1.13
CA ASP A 128 -27.32 19.97 -2.00
C ASP A 128 -26.04 19.13 -1.85
N GLY A 129 -26.13 17.99 -1.17
CA GLY A 129 -25.02 17.09 -0.86
C GLY A 129 -24.03 17.62 0.18
N LYS A 130 -24.30 18.76 0.85
CA LYS A 130 -23.40 19.40 1.82
C LYS A 130 -23.95 19.50 3.24
N GLY A 131 -25.26 19.31 3.41
CA GLY A 131 -25.91 19.28 4.73
C GLY A 131 -25.64 20.55 5.54
N GLY A 132 -25.13 20.39 6.77
CA GLY A 132 -24.73 21.50 7.65
C GLY A 132 -23.31 22.02 7.38
N SER A 133 -22.52 21.32 6.56
CA SER A 133 -21.10 21.66 6.28
C SER A 133 -20.94 22.76 5.21
N GLY A 134 -22.04 23.23 4.61
CA GLY A 134 -22.06 24.37 3.69
C GLY A 134 -23.20 24.30 2.68
N GLY A 135 -23.10 25.14 1.64
CA GLY A 135 -24.13 25.24 0.60
C GLY A 135 -25.27 26.17 1.01
N VAL A 136 -26.52 25.78 0.75
CA VAL A 136 -27.69 26.58 1.18
C VAL A 136 -27.95 26.40 2.67
N THR A 137 -28.40 27.44 3.38
CA THR A 137 -28.77 27.35 4.80
C THR A 137 -30.05 26.53 4.96
N LYS A 138 -29.96 25.41 5.70
CA LYS A 138 -31.03 24.41 5.84
C LYS A 138 -31.60 24.47 7.26
N PRO A 139 -32.93 24.49 7.44
CA PRO A 139 -33.50 24.60 8.77
C PRO A 139 -33.50 23.24 9.48
N LYS A 140 -33.13 23.23 10.77
CA LYS A 140 -33.40 22.08 11.63
C LYS A 140 -34.92 21.85 11.71
N PHE A 141 -35.36 20.59 11.77
CA PHE A 141 -36.79 20.30 11.73
C PHE A 141 -37.48 20.54 13.08
N PHE A 142 -37.35 19.64 14.06
CA PHE A 142 -38.11 19.68 15.32
C PHE A 142 -37.21 19.92 16.54
N ALA A 143 -37.40 21.06 17.20
CA ALA A 143 -36.89 21.34 18.55
C ALA A 143 -37.87 20.79 19.61
N ALA A 144 -37.59 19.58 20.09
CA ALA A 144 -38.24 18.96 21.24
C ALA A 144 -37.46 19.37 22.51
N HIS A 145 -37.58 20.63 22.90
CA HIS A 145 -36.74 21.25 23.94
C HIS A 145 -37.52 21.49 25.23
N SER A 146 -36.86 21.42 26.39
CA SER A 146 -37.45 21.71 27.71
C SER A 146 -38.76 20.94 27.99
N LEU A 147 -38.90 19.72 27.46
CA LEU A 147 -40.04 18.84 27.71
C LEU A 147 -39.82 18.06 29.01
N THR A 148 -40.73 18.24 29.96
CA THR A 148 -40.69 17.60 31.28
C THR A 148 -41.88 16.65 31.45
N SER A 149 -41.64 15.42 31.93
CA SER A 149 -42.68 14.38 32.16
C SER A 149 -43.63 14.19 30.97
N SER A 150 -43.12 14.26 29.75
CA SER A 150 -43.89 14.45 28.51
C SER A 150 -43.75 13.25 27.57
N SER A 151 -44.66 13.15 26.59
CA SER A 151 -44.70 12.03 25.65
C SER A 151 -44.94 12.45 24.20
N ILE A 152 -44.36 11.72 23.25
CA ILE A 152 -44.52 11.88 21.80
C ILE A 152 -44.81 10.50 21.20
N THR A 153 -45.93 10.33 20.49
CA THR A 153 -46.39 9.01 20.01
C THR A 153 -46.78 9.06 18.53
N ASN A 154 -46.34 8.08 17.73
CA ASN A 154 -46.81 7.83 16.36
C ASN A 154 -46.70 9.06 15.42
N LEU A 155 -45.67 9.91 15.58
CA LEU A 155 -45.37 10.95 14.58
C LEU A 155 -44.67 10.32 13.36
N HIS A 156 -45.09 10.75 12.17
CA HIS A 156 -44.46 10.38 10.90
C HIS A 156 -43.90 11.63 10.22
N ILE A 157 -42.58 11.69 10.09
CA ILE A 157 -41.81 12.82 9.57
C ILE A 157 -41.21 12.40 8.23
N LEU A 158 -41.30 13.25 7.21
CA LEU A 158 -40.86 12.96 5.85
C LEU A 158 -39.88 14.03 5.34
N ASN A 159 -38.75 13.60 4.76
CA ASN A 159 -37.82 14.45 4.01
C ASN A 159 -37.35 15.71 4.77
N THR A 160 -36.65 15.59 5.90
CA THR A 160 -36.17 16.75 6.65
C THR A 160 -35.04 17.49 5.92
N PRO A 161 -34.97 18.84 5.96
CA PRO A 161 -33.90 19.59 5.29
C PRO A 161 -32.50 19.40 5.91
N LEU A 162 -32.46 19.01 7.19
CA LEU A 162 -31.29 18.78 8.02
C LEU A 162 -31.72 17.84 9.18
N GLN A 163 -31.13 17.94 10.38
CA GLN A 163 -31.51 17.11 11.54
C GLN A 163 -33.02 17.12 11.83
N ALA A 164 -33.56 15.93 12.10
CA ALA A 164 -34.97 15.68 12.32
C ALA A 164 -35.40 16.10 13.74
N VAL A 165 -34.97 15.41 14.80
CA VAL A 165 -35.42 15.70 16.17
C VAL A 165 -34.24 16.08 17.06
N SER A 166 -34.22 17.34 17.51
CA SER A 166 -33.30 17.83 18.52
C SER A 166 -33.96 17.78 19.90
N ILE A 167 -33.41 16.97 20.80
CA ILE A 167 -33.84 16.79 22.19
C ILE A 167 -32.84 17.50 23.10
N ASN A 168 -33.30 18.54 23.80
CA ASN A 168 -32.43 19.34 24.68
C ASN A 168 -33.17 19.82 25.95
N GLY A 169 -32.48 19.88 27.09
CA GLY A 169 -33.05 20.34 28.36
C GLY A 169 -34.22 19.50 28.89
N CYS A 170 -34.40 18.27 28.39
CA CYS A 170 -35.57 17.44 28.71
C CYS A 170 -35.37 16.61 29.98
N ASN A 171 -36.45 16.29 30.68
CA ASN A 171 -36.44 15.38 31.83
C ASN A 171 -37.69 14.50 31.85
N GLY A 172 -37.54 13.20 31.61
CA GLY A 172 -38.68 12.28 31.56
C GLY A 172 -39.48 12.42 30.25
N LEU A 173 -38.79 12.43 29.11
CA LEU A 173 -39.40 12.47 27.77
C LEU A 173 -39.49 11.05 27.20
N THR A 174 -40.69 10.60 26.84
CA THR A 174 -40.90 9.29 26.18
C THR A 174 -41.34 9.47 24.72
N ILE A 175 -40.62 8.89 23.77
CA ILE A 175 -40.94 8.89 22.34
C ILE A 175 -41.26 7.44 21.91
N THR A 176 -42.43 7.23 21.32
CA THR A 176 -42.95 5.89 20.97
C THR A 176 -43.39 5.84 19.51
N ASP A 177 -42.94 4.81 18.77
CA ASP A 177 -43.37 4.47 17.41
C ASP A 177 -43.24 5.61 16.37
N MET A 178 -42.30 6.53 16.59
CA MET A 178 -42.00 7.60 15.63
C MET A 178 -41.32 7.03 14.37
N THR A 179 -41.76 7.49 13.20
CA THR A 179 -41.12 7.19 11.91
C THR A 179 -40.54 8.46 11.30
N ILE A 180 -39.27 8.41 10.91
CA ILE A 180 -38.55 9.46 10.17
C ILE A 180 -38.11 8.81 8.86
N ASP A 181 -38.67 9.25 7.74
CA ASP A 181 -38.35 8.74 6.40
C ASP A 181 -37.81 9.86 5.49
N ASP A 182 -36.49 9.96 5.47
CA ASP A 182 -35.71 10.82 4.59
C ASP A 182 -35.06 9.98 3.47
N SER A 183 -35.55 8.78 3.18
CA SER A 183 -34.93 7.84 2.21
C SER A 183 -34.81 8.39 0.79
N ALA A 184 -35.61 9.39 0.44
CA ALA A 184 -35.45 10.15 -0.81
C ALA A 184 -34.08 10.85 -0.89
N GLY A 185 -33.53 11.27 0.25
CA GLY A 185 -32.23 11.92 0.40
C GLY A 185 -31.05 11.10 -0.11
N ASP A 186 -31.13 9.75 -0.04
CA ASP A 186 -30.13 8.81 -0.58
C ASP A 186 -29.82 9.07 -2.06
N THR A 187 -30.79 9.61 -2.81
CA THR A 187 -30.68 9.89 -4.26
C THR A 187 -30.78 11.37 -4.61
N GLN A 188 -31.23 12.21 -3.69
CA GLN A 188 -31.47 13.65 -3.90
C GLN A 188 -30.50 14.57 -3.13
N GLY A 189 -29.49 14.01 -2.46
CA GLY A 189 -28.41 14.77 -1.82
C GLY A 189 -28.68 15.17 -0.36
N GLY A 190 -29.50 14.39 0.34
CA GLY A 190 -29.68 14.51 1.79
C GLY A 190 -28.37 14.23 2.53
N HIS A 191 -28.04 15.04 3.54
CA HIS A 191 -26.81 14.93 4.31
C HIS A 191 -26.96 15.67 5.65
N ASN A 192 -26.42 15.12 6.74
CA ASN A 192 -26.67 15.57 8.12
C ASN A 192 -28.17 15.63 8.45
N THR A 193 -28.89 14.57 8.04
CA THR A 193 -30.30 14.27 8.32
C THR A 193 -30.42 13.42 9.59
N ASP A 194 -29.71 13.79 10.66
CA ASP A 194 -29.64 13.02 11.90
C ASP A 194 -31.03 12.82 12.53
N GLY A 195 -31.36 11.59 12.92
CA GLY A 195 -32.69 11.22 13.43
C GLY A 195 -33.01 11.81 14.80
N PHE A 196 -32.21 11.46 15.80
CA PHE A 196 -32.35 11.95 17.18
C PHE A 196 -31.04 12.54 17.72
N ASP A 197 -30.96 13.87 17.73
CA ASP A 197 -29.88 14.69 18.27
C ASP A 197 -30.14 14.90 19.78
N ILE A 198 -29.41 14.23 20.68
CA ILE A 198 -29.65 14.32 22.14
C ILE A 198 -28.51 15.10 22.81
N GLY A 199 -28.85 16.10 23.63
CA GLY A 199 -27.92 16.86 24.47
C GLY A 199 -28.57 17.33 25.77
N SER A 200 -27.78 17.48 26.83
CA SER A 200 -28.15 18.06 28.15
C SER A 200 -29.56 17.70 28.62
N SER A 201 -29.89 16.41 28.54
CA SER A 201 -31.21 15.86 28.85
C SER A 201 -31.09 14.65 29.76
N SER A 202 -32.18 14.31 30.43
CA SER A 202 -32.24 13.24 31.42
C SER A 202 -33.49 12.37 31.28
N ASN A 203 -33.38 11.09 31.62
CA ASN A 203 -34.51 10.16 31.64
C ASN A 203 -35.29 10.14 30.30
N VAL A 204 -34.58 10.11 29.17
CA VAL A 204 -35.18 10.11 27.83
C VAL A 204 -35.31 8.67 27.34
N VAL A 205 -36.51 8.26 26.96
CA VAL A 205 -36.80 6.93 26.42
C VAL A 205 -37.31 7.06 25.00
N ILE A 206 -36.71 6.34 24.06
CA ILE A 206 -37.13 6.23 22.67
C ILE A 206 -37.38 4.75 22.38
N THR A 207 -38.58 4.40 21.89
CA THR A 207 -38.97 3.02 21.62
C THR A 207 -39.72 2.87 20.30
N GLY A 208 -39.47 1.76 19.58
CA GLY A 208 -40.16 1.42 18.33
C GLY A 208 -39.84 2.32 17.13
N ALA A 209 -38.86 3.23 17.27
CA ALA A 209 -38.55 4.25 16.27
C ALA A 209 -37.99 3.67 14.97
N LYS A 210 -38.41 4.21 13.83
CA LYS A 210 -37.95 3.82 12.48
C LYS A 210 -37.32 5.04 11.82
N VAL A 211 -36.07 4.94 11.41
CA VAL A 211 -35.30 6.04 10.82
C VAL A 211 -34.67 5.57 9.52
N TYR A 212 -34.95 6.28 8.42
CA TYR A 212 -34.32 6.10 7.12
C TYR A 212 -33.66 7.42 6.73
N ASN A 213 -32.34 7.53 6.81
CA ASN A 213 -31.63 8.81 6.72
C ASN A 213 -30.18 8.69 6.20
N GLN A 214 -29.44 9.80 6.18
CA GLN A 214 -28.06 9.89 5.67
C GLN A 214 -27.03 10.37 6.72
N ASP A 215 -27.39 10.37 8.01
CA ASP A 215 -26.45 10.60 9.12
C ASP A 215 -26.85 9.79 10.37
N ASP A 216 -26.44 10.14 11.59
CA ASP A 216 -26.70 9.29 12.77
C ASP A 216 -28.19 9.01 12.98
N CYS A 217 -28.53 7.76 13.32
CA CYS A 217 -29.90 7.39 13.71
C CYS A 217 -30.23 8.00 15.07
N VAL A 218 -29.25 7.96 15.98
CA VAL A 218 -29.23 8.65 17.27
C VAL A 218 -27.81 9.15 17.52
N ALA A 219 -27.66 10.41 17.95
CA ALA A 219 -26.41 11.01 18.39
C ALA A 219 -26.55 11.52 19.83
N VAL A 220 -26.03 10.78 20.81
CA VAL A 220 -26.03 11.19 22.22
C VAL A 220 -24.79 12.05 22.49
N ASN A 221 -24.92 13.36 22.29
CA ASN A 221 -23.84 14.35 22.50
C ASN A 221 -23.55 14.54 23.99
N SER A 222 -24.59 14.61 24.82
CA SER A 222 -24.53 14.58 26.28
C SER A 222 -25.89 14.21 26.91
N GLY A 223 -25.90 13.78 28.17
CA GLY A 223 -27.10 13.44 28.93
C GLY A 223 -26.96 12.20 29.80
N THR A 224 -27.97 11.95 30.64
CA THR A 224 -27.95 10.87 31.65
C THR A 224 -29.25 10.07 31.67
N GLY A 225 -29.16 8.73 31.70
CA GLY A 225 -30.36 7.87 31.73
C GLY A 225 -31.11 7.90 30.40
N ILE A 226 -30.39 7.72 29.30
CA ILE A 226 -30.94 7.76 27.94
C ILE A 226 -31.14 6.33 27.43
N THR A 227 -32.33 5.98 26.95
CA THR A 227 -32.64 4.64 26.41
C THR A 227 -33.18 4.74 24.99
N PHE A 228 -32.59 3.99 24.05
CA PHE A 228 -33.15 3.73 22.73
C PHE A 228 -33.40 2.23 22.57
N SER A 229 -34.60 1.84 22.13
CA SER A 229 -35.06 0.45 22.20
C SER A 229 -35.95 0.04 21.03
N GLY A 230 -35.82 -1.20 20.57
CA GLY A 230 -36.70 -1.78 19.54
C GLY A 230 -36.68 -1.07 18.18
N GLY A 231 -35.65 -0.26 17.90
CA GLY A 231 -35.62 0.62 16.74
C GLY A 231 -35.13 -0.05 15.46
N LEU A 232 -35.44 0.58 14.32
CA LEU A 232 -34.90 0.25 13.00
C LEU A 232 -34.21 1.49 12.42
N CYS A 233 -32.88 1.41 12.27
CA CYS A 233 -32.05 2.43 11.64
C CYS A 233 -31.63 1.97 10.24
N SER A 234 -31.84 2.77 9.20
CA SER A 234 -31.53 2.45 7.82
C SER A 234 -30.79 3.58 7.10
N GLY A 235 -29.77 3.23 6.31
CA GLY A 235 -29.04 4.15 5.41
C GLY A 235 -27.98 5.01 6.11
N GLY A 236 -28.29 5.52 7.31
CA GLY A 236 -27.49 6.53 8.02
C GLY A 236 -26.18 6.04 8.64
N HIS A 237 -25.70 6.72 9.67
CA HIS A 237 -24.38 6.48 10.29
C HIS A 237 -24.40 5.65 11.59
N GLY A 238 -25.54 5.05 11.94
CA GLY A 238 -25.68 4.05 13.01
C GLY A 238 -26.15 4.62 14.35
N LEU A 239 -25.87 3.87 15.43
CA LEU A 239 -26.22 4.23 16.81
C LEU A 239 -25.00 4.85 17.52
N SER A 240 -24.97 6.18 17.62
CA SER A 240 -23.80 6.95 18.07
C SER A 240 -23.93 7.49 19.50
N ILE A 241 -22.90 7.25 20.30
CA ILE A 241 -22.49 8.22 21.33
C ILE A 241 -21.62 9.29 20.66
N GLY A 242 -21.91 10.55 20.94
CA GLY A 242 -21.10 11.70 20.57
C GLY A 242 -21.32 12.29 19.17
N SER A 243 -20.51 13.25 18.73
CA SER A 243 -19.23 13.62 19.37
C SER A 243 -19.38 14.21 20.77
N VAL A 244 -18.64 13.66 21.74
CA VAL A 244 -18.53 14.22 23.10
C VAL A 244 -17.27 15.07 23.16
N GLY A 245 -17.33 16.26 23.75
CA GLY A 245 -16.27 17.27 23.71
C GLY A 245 -16.73 18.56 23.01
N GLY A 246 -16.06 19.68 23.31
CA GLY A 246 -16.23 20.96 22.61
C GLY A 246 -17.55 21.70 22.87
N ARG A 247 -18.38 21.23 23.81
CA ARG A 247 -19.69 21.80 24.17
C ARG A 247 -19.70 22.33 25.60
N SER A 248 -20.78 23.01 25.99
CA SER A 248 -21.03 23.44 27.39
C SER A 248 -21.22 22.27 28.36
N ASP A 249 -21.64 21.12 27.84
CA ASP A 249 -21.83 19.86 28.54
C ASP A 249 -21.24 18.73 27.69
N ASN A 250 -20.34 17.96 28.31
CA ASN A 250 -19.57 16.89 27.66
C ASN A 250 -19.69 15.59 28.47
N THR A 251 -20.84 15.40 29.14
CA THR A 251 -21.09 14.26 30.04
C THR A 251 -22.08 13.28 29.41
N VAL A 252 -21.68 12.03 29.27
CA VAL A 252 -22.57 10.92 28.91
C VAL A 252 -22.47 9.87 30.01
N ASP A 253 -23.55 9.64 30.75
CA ASP A 253 -23.60 8.60 31.79
C ASP A 253 -24.88 7.75 31.66
N THR A 254 -24.77 6.43 31.82
CA THR A 254 -25.93 5.52 31.89
C THR A 254 -26.83 5.63 30.65
N VAL A 255 -26.32 5.15 29.51
CA VAL A 255 -27.02 5.15 28.21
C VAL A 255 -27.20 3.72 27.71
N SER A 256 -28.38 3.36 27.24
CA SER A 256 -28.71 2.00 26.78
C SER A 256 -29.32 1.99 25.38
N PHE A 257 -28.64 1.34 24.44
CA PHE A 257 -29.19 0.95 23.13
C PHE A 257 -29.56 -0.53 23.20
N THR A 258 -30.83 -0.87 22.96
CA THR A 258 -31.34 -2.24 23.16
C THR A 258 -32.17 -2.76 21.99
N ASN A 259 -32.07 -4.05 21.69
CA ASN A 259 -33.00 -4.81 20.82
C ASN A 259 -33.28 -4.13 19.45
N SER A 260 -32.28 -3.48 18.88
CA SER A 260 -32.44 -2.59 17.72
C SER A 260 -31.70 -3.11 16.48
N GLN A 261 -32.22 -2.79 15.29
CA GLN A 261 -31.67 -3.19 14.00
C GLN A 261 -30.99 -2.00 13.31
N VAL A 262 -29.78 -2.19 12.79
CA VAL A 262 -29.06 -1.20 11.98
C VAL A 262 -28.74 -1.83 10.61
N THR A 263 -29.23 -1.21 9.54
CA THR A 263 -29.18 -1.78 8.19
C THR A 263 -28.76 -0.79 7.11
N LYS A 264 -27.97 -1.23 6.12
CA LYS A 264 -27.48 -0.39 5.00
C LYS A 264 -26.67 0.86 5.41
N SER A 265 -26.29 0.97 6.68
CA SER A 265 -25.67 2.15 7.29
C SER A 265 -24.15 2.19 7.10
N ALA A 266 -23.53 3.37 7.24
CA ALA A 266 -22.08 3.48 7.33
C ALA A 266 -21.51 2.69 8.51
N ASN A 267 -22.14 2.82 9.69
CA ASN A 267 -21.70 2.16 10.91
C ASN A 267 -22.85 1.42 11.59
N GLY A 268 -22.52 0.40 12.39
CA GLY A 268 -23.47 -0.25 13.29
C GLY A 268 -23.53 0.49 14.64
N ILE A 269 -22.55 0.20 15.48
CA ILE A 269 -22.33 0.83 16.79
C ILE A 269 -21.20 1.86 16.67
N ARG A 270 -21.38 3.08 17.19
CA ARG A 270 -20.35 4.13 17.14
C ARG A 270 -20.21 4.91 18.46
N VAL A 271 -18.98 5.22 18.85
CA VAL A 271 -18.65 6.07 20.00
C VAL A 271 -17.55 7.05 19.60
N LYS A 272 -17.90 8.34 19.56
CA LYS A 272 -17.04 9.46 19.11
C LYS A 272 -16.68 10.37 20.29
N ALA A 273 -15.40 10.41 20.68
CA ALA A 273 -14.86 11.45 21.56
C ALA A 273 -13.94 12.39 20.79
N THR A 274 -14.16 13.69 20.91
CA THR A 274 -13.43 14.72 20.18
C THR A 274 -11.98 14.81 20.66
N VAL A 275 -11.04 14.93 19.72
CA VAL A 275 -9.61 15.00 20.01
C VAL A 275 -9.21 16.32 20.69
N GLY A 276 -8.43 16.24 21.76
CA GLY A 276 -7.95 17.38 22.54
C GLY A 276 -8.91 17.90 23.62
N ASP A 277 -10.21 17.54 23.55
CA ASP A 277 -11.25 18.01 24.45
C ASP A 277 -11.30 17.24 25.79
N THR A 278 -12.13 17.74 26.71
CA THR A 278 -12.42 17.14 28.02
C THR A 278 -13.91 16.83 28.22
N GLY A 279 -14.21 15.76 28.95
CA GLY A 279 -15.58 15.27 29.16
C GLY A 279 -15.57 13.91 29.86
N THR A 280 -16.64 13.13 29.76
CA THR A 280 -16.69 11.73 30.23
C THR A 280 -17.75 10.93 29.48
N ILE A 281 -17.42 9.69 29.12
CA ILE A 281 -18.37 8.68 28.62
C ILE A 281 -18.35 7.51 29.59
N LYS A 282 -19.49 7.20 30.20
CA LYS A 282 -19.59 6.21 31.28
C LYS A 282 -20.88 5.39 31.22
N GLY A 283 -20.82 4.11 31.55
CA GLY A 283 -22.03 3.29 31.75
C GLY A 283 -22.88 3.14 30.48
N VAL A 284 -22.23 3.10 29.32
CA VAL A 284 -22.90 2.92 28.03
C VAL A 284 -23.10 1.42 27.79
N THR A 285 -24.31 1.02 27.38
CA THR A 285 -24.66 -0.37 27.07
C THR A 285 -25.25 -0.46 25.67
N TYR A 286 -24.72 -1.40 24.87
CA TYR A 286 -25.33 -1.87 23.63
C TYR A 286 -25.71 -3.34 23.83
N SER A 287 -27.00 -3.68 23.79
CA SER A 287 -27.48 -5.04 24.02
C SER A 287 -28.48 -5.51 22.95
N GLY A 288 -28.29 -6.70 22.39
CA GLY A 288 -29.24 -7.28 21.43
C GLY A 288 -29.31 -6.53 20.09
N ILE A 289 -28.22 -5.90 19.67
CA ILE A 289 -28.19 -5.12 18.41
C ILE A 289 -27.96 -6.06 17.22
N THR A 290 -28.79 -5.94 16.19
CA THR A 290 -28.65 -6.69 14.93
C THR A 290 -28.11 -5.77 13.83
N LEU A 291 -27.05 -6.20 13.14
CA LEU A 291 -26.38 -5.45 12.07
C LEU A 291 -26.56 -6.14 10.72
N SER A 292 -26.75 -5.38 9.63
CA SER A 292 -26.71 -5.91 8.26
C SER A 292 -26.31 -4.86 7.22
N SER A 293 -25.56 -5.25 6.18
CA SER A 293 -25.18 -4.37 5.07
C SER A 293 -24.45 -3.08 5.49
N ILE A 294 -23.61 -3.16 6.53
CA ILE A 294 -22.87 -2.00 7.09
C ILE A 294 -21.66 -1.68 6.19
N SER A 295 -21.48 -0.45 5.71
CA SER A 295 -20.48 -0.15 4.67
C SER A 295 -19.05 0.13 5.18
N ASN A 296 -18.90 0.79 6.34
CA ASN A 296 -17.60 1.23 6.88
C ASN A 296 -17.19 0.47 8.15
N TYR A 297 -17.96 0.56 9.24
CA TYR A 297 -17.55 0.02 10.56
C TYR A 297 -18.68 -0.72 11.29
N GLY A 298 -18.53 -2.02 11.55
CA GLY A 298 -19.50 -2.76 12.35
C GLY A 298 -19.62 -2.22 13.78
N ILE A 299 -18.48 -2.01 14.43
CA ILE A 299 -18.33 -1.29 15.70
C ILE A 299 -17.14 -0.32 15.58
N LEU A 300 -17.35 0.96 15.91
CA LEU A 300 -16.32 2.01 15.92
C LEU A 300 -16.27 2.71 17.28
N ILE A 301 -15.11 2.74 17.94
CA ILE A 301 -14.91 3.47 19.19
C ILE A 301 -13.61 4.28 19.08
N GLU A 302 -13.70 5.60 19.14
CA GLU A 302 -12.57 6.48 18.86
C GLU A 302 -12.45 7.69 19.80
N GLN A 303 -11.20 8.06 20.10
CA GLN A 303 -10.81 9.25 20.88
C GLN A 303 -9.91 10.20 20.07
N ASN A 304 -9.94 10.09 18.74
CA ASN A 304 -9.28 10.97 17.77
C ASN A 304 -10.29 11.68 16.82
N TYR A 305 -11.58 11.74 17.16
CA TYR A 305 -12.58 12.33 16.27
C TYR A 305 -12.38 13.84 16.10
N ASN A 306 -12.42 14.34 14.86
CA ASN A 306 -12.26 15.78 14.55
C ASN A 306 -13.18 16.28 13.42
N GLY A 307 -14.35 15.66 13.26
CA GLY A 307 -15.20 15.86 12.06
C GLY A 307 -14.89 14.86 10.94
N GLY A 308 -14.39 13.68 11.31
CA GLY A 308 -14.31 12.51 10.44
C GLY A 308 -13.57 11.37 11.12
N ASP A 309 -14.12 10.17 10.95
CA ASP A 309 -13.71 8.95 11.66
C ASP A 309 -12.20 8.63 11.47
N LEU A 310 -11.54 8.24 12.56
CA LEU A 310 -10.15 7.76 12.65
C LEU A 310 -9.03 8.73 12.22
N LYS A 311 -9.26 10.05 12.29
CA LYS A 311 -8.27 11.07 11.86
C LYS A 311 -7.29 11.48 12.95
N GLY A 312 -6.05 11.00 12.87
CA GLY A 312 -4.93 11.47 13.71
C GLY A 312 -4.71 10.62 14.96
N SER A 313 -4.03 11.17 15.98
CA SER A 313 -3.69 10.43 17.22
C SER A 313 -4.71 10.69 18.33
N PRO A 314 -5.13 9.67 19.12
CA PRO A 314 -6.13 9.83 20.15
C PRO A 314 -5.59 10.49 21.42
N THR A 315 -6.48 11.18 22.14
CA THR A 315 -6.20 11.89 23.38
C THR A 315 -6.98 11.33 24.57
N SER A 316 -6.43 11.44 25.78
CA SER A 316 -7.01 10.84 26.99
C SER A 316 -8.00 11.72 27.77
N GLY A 317 -8.39 12.90 27.26
CA GLY A 317 -9.19 13.89 27.99
C GLY A 317 -10.67 13.55 28.21
N ILE A 318 -11.21 12.59 27.45
CA ILE A 318 -12.60 12.12 27.55
C ILE A 318 -12.59 10.60 27.82
N PRO A 319 -12.42 10.16 29.07
CA PRO A 319 -12.36 8.73 29.39
C PRO A 319 -13.66 8.01 29.04
N ILE A 320 -13.53 6.79 28.50
CA ILE A 320 -14.62 5.88 28.11
C ILE A 320 -14.59 4.68 29.06
N THR A 321 -15.52 4.66 30.02
CA THR A 321 -15.51 3.72 31.16
C THR A 321 -16.81 2.92 31.27
N ASN A 322 -16.72 1.69 31.78
CA ASN A 322 -17.89 0.84 32.02
C ASN A 322 -18.78 0.66 30.77
N LEU A 323 -18.16 0.45 29.61
CA LEU A 323 -18.85 0.17 28.34
C LEU A 323 -19.21 -1.32 28.27
N ILE A 324 -20.48 -1.62 28.04
CA ILE A 324 -21.01 -2.97 27.84
C ILE A 324 -21.45 -3.13 26.38
N VAL A 325 -21.00 -4.20 25.72
CA VAL A 325 -21.36 -4.55 24.34
C VAL A 325 -21.74 -6.02 24.33
N GLU A 326 -23.04 -6.33 24.24
CA GLU A 326 -23.53 -7.70 24.42
C GLU A 326 -24.60 -8.15 23.43
N ASN A 327 -24.62 -9.45 23.14
CA ASN A 327 -25.62 -10.11 22.28
C ASN A 327 -25.74 -9.45 20.89
N ILE A 328 -24.61 -9.04 20.31
CA ILE A 328 -24.55 -8.34 19.03
C ILE A 328 -24.50 -9.36 17.90
N THR A 329 -25.48 -9.30 17.00
CA THR A 329 -25.64 -10.24 15.87
C THR A 329 -25.38 -9.52 14.55
N GLY A 330 -24.25 -9.81 13.93
CA GLY A 330 -23.77 -9.17 12.70
C GLY A 330 -22.94 -10.12 11.84
N ALA A 331 -23.31 -11.41 11.83
CA ALA A 331 -22.65 -12.45 11.04
C ALA A 331 -22.75 -12.14 9.53
N GLY A 332 -21.63 -11.82 8.89
CA GLY A 332 -21.60 -11.40 7.49
C GLY A 332 -22.21 -10.03 7.21
N ALA A 333 -22.37 -9.16 8.22
CA ALA A 333 -23.04 -7.87 8.11
C ALA A 333 -22.22 -6.76 7.43
N VAL A 334 -20.89 -6.72 7.62
CA VAL A 334 -20.06 -5.57 7.19
C VAL A 334 -19.56 -5.74 5.75
N SER A 335 -19.40 -4.66 4.99
CA SER A 335 -18.83 -4.69 3.63
C SER A 335 -17.42 -5.31 3.61
N SER A 336 -17.05 -5.94 2.49
CA SER A 336 -15.67 -6.40 2.25
C SER A 336 -14.60 -5.30 2.21
N SER A 337 -15.03 -4.03 2.19
CA SER A 337 -14.19 -2.82 2.31
C SER A 337 -14.17 -2.22 3.72
N GLY A 338 -15.08 -2.64 4.60
CA GLY A 338 -15.23 -2.12 5.96
C GLY A 338 -14.50 -2.97 6.99
N TYR A 339 -14.50 -2.49 8.23
CA TYR A 339 -13.88 -3.13 9.39
C TYR A 339 -14.96 -3.69 10.31
N ASN A 340 -14.79 -4.94 10.78
CA ASN A 340 -15.70 -5.55 11.75
C ASN A 340 -15.79 -4.70 13.03
N VAL A 341 -14.63 -4.35 13.57
CA VAL A 341 -14.44 -3.58 14.80
C VAL A 341 -13.21 -2.68 14.64
N ALA A 342 -13.31 -1.41 15.01
CA ALA A 342 -12.20 -0.47 15.10
C ALA A 342 -12.23 0.23 16.47
N ILE A 343 -11.11 0.20 17.20
CA ILE A 343 -10.98 0.79 18.54
C ILE A 343 -9.69 1.61 18.60
N VAL A 344 -9.80 2.92 18.81
CA VAL A 344 -8.67 3.86 18.85
C VAL A 344 -8.76 4.74 20.10
N CYS A 345 -8.11 4.26 21.17
CA CYS A 345 -8.13 4.89 22.49
C CYS A 345 -6.84 5.63 22.83
N GLY A 346 -6.96 6.73 23.59
CA GLY A 346 -5.86 7.40 24.28
C GLY A 346 -5.31 6.54 25.41
N SER A 347 -4.04 6.73 25.75
CA SER A 347 -3.35 5.94 26.78
C SER A 347 -4.08 6.03 28.12
N GLY A 348 -4.51 4.89 28.66
CA GLY A 348 -5.24 4.77 29.93
C GLY A 348 -6.70 5.25 29.92
N ALA A 349 -7.21 5.77 28.81
CA ALA A 349 -8.51 6.46 28.77
C ALA A 349 -9.72 5.53 28.53
N CYS A 350 -9.49 4.28 28.11
CA CYS A 350 -10.52 3.27 27.93
C CYS A 350 -10.33 2.15 28.98
N SER A 351 -11.34 1.88 29.81
CA SER A 351 -11.22 0.88 30.90
C SER A 351 -12.57 0.30 31.34
N ASN A 352 -12.53 -0.86 32.00
CA ASN A 352 -13.69 -1.61 32.52
C ASN A 352 -14.76 -1.96 31.46
N TRP A 353 -14.34 -2.37 30.26
CA TRP A 353 -15.27 -2.77 29.20
C TRP A 353 -15.64 -4.26 29.32
N THR A 354 -16.90 -4.59 29.07
CA THR A 354 -17.42 -5.98 29.06
C THR A 354 -18.02 -6.29 27.70
N TRP A 355 -17.54 -7.36 27.05
CA TRP A 355 -17.98 -7.78 25.71
C TRP A 355 -18.43 -9.24 25.75
N THR A 356 -19.71 -9.51 25.43
CA THR A 356 -20.35 -10.82 25.65
C THR A 356 -21.20 -11.21 24.44
N ASN A 357 -21.03 -12.39 23.85
CA ASN A 357 -21.82 -12.82 22.68
C ASN A 357 -21.82 -11.78 21.52
N VAL A 358 -20.64 -11.34 21.09
CA VAL A 358 -20.46 -10.36 20.01
C VAL A 358 -19.96 -11.09 18.75
N ASP A 359 -20.86 -11.34 17.79
CA ASP A 359 -20.49 -11.81 16.44
C ASP A 359 -20.72 -10.70 15.43
N VAL A 360 -19.67 -9.93 15.13
CA VAL A 360 -19.67 -8.95 14.05
C VAL A 360 -18.59 -9.35 13.06
N THR A 361 -19.02 -9.79 11.88
CA THR A 361 -18.12 -10.19 10.80
C THR A 361 -18.50 -9.55 9.48
N GLY A 362 -17.51 -9.17 8.69
CA GLY A 362 -17.74 -8.77 7.31
C GLY A 362 -18.35 -9.90 6.49
N ALA A 363 -19.25 -9.56 5.57
CA ALA A 363 -19.78 -10.41 4.52
C ALA A 363 -18.63 -11.20 3.91
N VAL A 364 -18.57 -12.51 4.21
CA VAL A 364 -17.43 -13.39 3.94
C VAL A 364 -16.94 -13.15 2.53
N LYS A 365 -15.77 -12.50 2.39
CA LYS A 365 -15.30 -11.85 1.15
C LYS A 365 -15.72 -12.66 -0.06
N SER A 366 -16.79 -12.19 -0.74
CA SER A 366 -17.56 -13.05 -1.66
C SER A 366 -16.60 -13.79 -2.58
N PRO A 367 -16.77 -15.11 -2.84
CA PRO A 367 -15.67 -15.96 -3.28
C PRO A 367 -14.75 -15.32 -4.32
N LYS A 368 -15.28 -14.60 -5.32
CA LYS A 368 -14.53 -13.68 -6.21
C LYS A 368 -13.28 -12.96 -5.62
N GLN A 369 -13.23 -12.53 -4.35
CA GLN A 369 -12.00 -12.06 -3.68
C GLN A 369 -11.25 -13.15 -2.89
N LEU A 370 -11.90 -13.91 -2.00
CA LEU A 370 -11.21 -14.91 -1.17
C LEU A 370 -10.70 -16.12 -1.99
N PHE A 371 -11.50 -16.52 -2.99
CA PHE A 371 -11.22 -17.42 -4.10
C PHE A 371 -10.26 -16.81 -5.14
N ALA A 372 -10.03 -15.49 -5.18
CA ALA A 372 -8.89 -14.93 -5.94
C ALA A 372 -7.55 -15.10 -5.20
N VAL A 373 -7.56 -15.22 -3.87
CA VAL A 373 -6.40 -15.69 -3.09
C VAL A 373 -6.29 -17.22 -3.18
N LEU A 374 -7.38 -17.96 -2.93
CA LEU A 374 -7.38 -19.42 -2.99
C LEU A 374 -7.12 -19.96 -4.41
N LEU A 375 -7.56 -19.35 -5.52
CA LEU A 375 -7.15 -19.79 -6.87
C LEU A 375 -5.69 -19.48 -7.21
N ARG A 376 -5.02 -18.55 -6.52
CA ARG A 376 -3.56 -18.36 -6.64
C ARG A 376 -2.78 -19.42 -5.84
N VAL A 377 -3.41 -20.06 -4.85
CA VAL A 377 -2.79 -20.99 -3.88
C VAL A 377 -3.14 -22.45 -4.12
N VAL A 378 -4.44 -22.80 -4.24
CA VAL A 378 -4.94 -24.18 -4.34
C VAL A 378 -4.31 -24.97 -5.50
N PRO A 379 -4.14 -24.43 -6.72
CA PRO A 379 -3.43 -25.15 -7.79
C PRO A 379 -1.97 -25.46 -7.42
N LYS A 380 -1.28 -24.52 -6.75
CA LYS A 380 0.10 -24.73 -6.27
C LYS A 380 0.16 -25.74 -5.13
N LEU A 381 -0.83 -25.74 -4.22
CA LEU A 381 -0.96 -26.73 -3.16
C LEU A 381 -1.19 -28.15 -3.72
N HIS A 382 -1.98 -28.25 -4.79
CA HIS A 382 -2.33 -29.53 -5.41
C HIS A 382 -1.16 -30.16 -6.19
N ASP A 383 -0.23 -29.37 -6.72
CA ASP A 383 1.04 -29.87 -7.27
C ASP A 383 2.12 -30.07 -6.18
N ALA A 384 2.13 -29.28 -5.09
CA ALA A 384 3.09 -29.41 -3.99
C ALA A 384 2.86 -30.63 -3.08
N LEU A 385 1.59 -31.00 -2.82
CA LEU A 385 1.24 -32.13 -1.94
C LEU A 385 1.20 -33.51 -2.63
N GLY A 386 1.61 -33.61 -3.90
CA GLY A 386 1.87 -34.90 -4.56
C GLY A 386 0.66 -35.82 -4.81
N VAL A 387 -0.58 -35.36 -4.60
CA VAL A 387 -1.82 -36.19 -4.62
C VAL A 387 -2.25 -36.67 -6.03
N LYS A 388 -1.32 -36.72 -6.98
CA LYS A 388 -1.54 -37.17 -8.37
C LYS A 388 -1.78 -38.68 -8.47
N ALA A 389 -1.22 -39.47 -7.55
CA ALA A 389 -1.34 -40.92 -7.50
C ALA A 389 -2.78 -41.42 -7.22
N LEU A 390 -3.53 -40.71 -6.37
CA LEU A 390 -4.92 -41.07 -6.05
C LEU A 390 -5.87 -40.81 -7.23
N TYR A 391 -5.71 -39.70 -7.96
CA TYR A 391 -6.61 -39.37 -9.07
C TYR A 391 -6.43 -40.31 -10.28
N GLN A 392 -5.21 -40.76 -10.58
CA GLN A 392 -4.96 -41.70 -11.67
C GLN A 392 -5.59 -43.09 -11.44
N SER A 393 -5.78 -43.49 -10.18
CA SER A 393 -6.44 -44.74 -9.82
C SER A 393 -7.93 -44.73 -10.18
N CYS A 394 -8.63 -43.61 -9.93
CA CYS A 394 -10.07 -43.49 -10.24
C CYS A 394 -10.38 -43.43 -11.74
N VAL A 395 -9.47 -42.89 -12.56
CA VAL A 395 -9.67 -42.71 -14.01
C VAL A 395 -9.79 -44.06 -14.76
N HIS A 396 -9.32 -45.18 -14.19
CA HIS A 396 -9.44 -46.49 -14.83
C HIS A 396 -10.87 -47.07 -14.85
N LEU A 397 -11.78 -46.65 -13.94
CA LEU A 397 -13.18 -47.10 -13.95
C LEU A 397 -14.07 -46.31 -14.92
N GLY A 398 -13.66 -45.12 -15.37
CA GLY A 398 -14.49 -44.18 -16.12
C GLY A 398 -14.68 -44.47 -17.62
N ARG A 399 -14.56 -45.72 -18.08
CA ARG A 399 -14.56 -46.06 -19.54
C ARG A 399 -15.93 -46.36 -20.17
N SER A 400 -17.02 -46.39 -19.39
CA SER A 400 -18.37 -46.54 -19.93
C SER A 400 -19.05 -45.19 -20.22
N VAL A 401 -20.16 -45.21 -20.97
CA VAL A 401 -21.03 -44.06 -21.30
C VAL A 401 -20.40 -42.96 -22.19
N ARG A 402 -19.58 -43.32 -23.18
CA ARG A 402 -19.46 -42.53 -24.42
C ARG A 402 -20.64 -42.82 -25.37
N ARG A 403 -21.81 -42.18 -25.19
CA ARG A 403 -22.90 -42.13 -26.21
C ARG A 403 -24.06 -41.19 -25.85
N LYS A 404 -24.02 -39.94 -26.35
CA LYS A 404 -25.13 -39.22 -27.04
C LYS A 404 -24.74 -37.75 -27.35
N VAL A 405 -25.03 -37.32 -28.59
CA VAL A 405 -25.45 -35.96 -29.06
C VAL A 405 -24.72 -34.74 -28.47
N LYS A 406 -23.99 -33.88 -29.21
CA LYS A 406 -23.90 -33.57 -30.66
C LYS A 406 -25.15 -32.92 -31.31
N ILE A 407 -25.65 -31.85 -30.69
CA ILE A 407 -26.51 -30.78 -31.27
C ILE A 407 -26.26 -29.54 -30.39
N ALA A 408 -26.13 -28.30 -30.89
CA ALA A 408 -25.90 -27.79 -32.25
C ALA A 408 -24.80 -26.69 -32.21
N LYS A 409 -24.58 -25.90 -33.27
CA LYS A 409 -23.55 -24.83 -33.29
C LYS A 409 -23.87 -23.69 -34.28
N THR A 410 -24.87 -22.84 -33.98
CA THR A 410 -25.23 -21.71 -34.84
C THR A 410 -25.89 -20.53 -34.12
N ARG A 411 -25.71 -19.33 -34.68
CA ARG A 411 -26.33 -18.02 -34.36
C ARG A 411 -25.95 -17.34 -33.03
N ILE A 412 -25.14 -16.29 -33.22
CA ILE A 412 -24.84 -15.20 -32.29
C ILE A 412 -25.97 -14.13 -32.37
N THR A 413 -25.95 -13.16 -31.45
CA THR A 413 -26.71 -11.89 -31.40
C THR A 413 -28.17 -11.94 -30.93
N LYS A 414 -28.51 -10.94 -30.10
CA LYS A 414 -29.82 -10.65 -29.49
C LYS A 414 -30.40 -11.72 -28.56
N CYS A 415 -29.94 -11.71 -27.31
CA CYS A 415 -30.78 -11.24 -26.20
C CYS A 415 -29.89 -10.69 -25.08
N ASN A 416 -30.20 -9.48 -24.63
CA ASN A 416 -29.94 -9.09 -23.24
C ASN A 416 -31.16 -9.60 -22.42
N GLU A 417 -31.04 -9.61 -21.09
CA GLU A 417 -32.09 -10.03 -20.13
C GLU A 417 -32.33 -11.55 -19.98
N GLN A 418 -32.59 -11.93 -18.72
CA GLN A 418 -33.14 -13.19 -18.20
C GLN A 418 -32.66 -14.55 -18.79
N ILE A 419 -31.65 -15.16 -18.16
CA ILE A 419 -31.74 -16.58 -17.74
C ILE A 419 -31.18 -16.75 -16.31
N THR A 420 -32.08 -16.94 -15.34
CA THR A 420 -31.79 -17.53 -14.03
C THR A 420 -32.10 -19.03 -14.07
N HIS A 421 -31.08 -19.91 -14.06
CA HIS A 421 -31.26 -21.36 -13.82
C HIS A 421 -29.95 -21.98 -13.27
N PRO A 422 -29.94 -23.14 -12.60
CA PRO A 422 -29.43 -23.19 -11.23
C PRO A 422 -28.24 -24.14 -11.04
N GLN A 423 -27.63 -24.65 -12.11
CA GLN A 423 -26.69 -25.77 -12.04
C GLN A 423 -25.35 -25.48 -11.30
N PHE A 424 -25.04 -24.21 -11.03
CA PHE A 424 -23.91 -23.84 -10.15
C PHE A 424 -24.21 -23.97 -8.65
N SER A 425 -25.48 -24.08 -8.24
CA SER A 425 -25.85 -24.26 -6.83
C SER A 425 -25.36 -25.62 -6.28
N PHE A 426 -25.41 -26.68 -7.09
CA PHE A 426 -25.20 -28.06 -6.64
C PHE A 426 -23.73 -28.45 -6.40
N LEU A 427 -22.75 -27.59 -6.75
CA LEU A 427 -21.33 -27.80 -6.46
C LEU A 427 -20.82 -27.01 -5.25
N LEU A 428 -21.62 -26.07 -4.72
CA LEU A 428 -21.29 -25.28 -3.53
C LEU A 428 -21.79 -25.91 -2.22
N SER A 429 -22.56 -27.00 -2.30
CA SER A 429 -23.11 -27.76 -1.17
C SER A 429 -22.25 -28.96 -0.72
N SER A 430 -21.07 -29.16 -1.30
CA SER A 430 -20.17 -30.27 -0.94
C SER A 430 -19.22 -29.92 0.23
N PRO A 431 -19.33 -30.57 1.41
CA PRO A 431 -18.57 -30.20 2.62
C PRO A 431 -17.13 -30.78 2.59
N ARG A 432 -16.36 -30.49 1.54
CA ARG A 432 -15.03 -31.10 1.30
C ARG A 432 -13.91 -30.13 0.89
N PHE A 433 -14.11 -28.82 1.06
CA PHE A 433 -13.03 -27.86 1.05
C PHE A 433 -12.95 -27.17 2.42
N PRO A 434 -11.84 -27.31 3.17
CA PRO A 434 -11.64 -26.58 4.42
C PRO A 434 -11.59 -25.07 4.14
N SER A 435 -12.08 -24.26 5.08
CA SER A 435 -12.00 -22.81 4.95
C SER A 435 -10.54 -22.34 5.10
N MET A 436 -10.26 -21.09 4.74
CA MET A 436 -8.94 -20.49 4.96
C MET A 436 -8.59 -20.34 6.45
N VAL A 437 -9.57 -20.47 7.35
CA VAL A 437 -9.37 -20.52 8.81
C VAL A 437 -8.87 -21.90 9.23
N ASP A 438 -9.31 -22.97 8.57
CA ASP A 438 -9.03 -24.37 8.94
C ASP A 438 -7.72 -24.92 8.36
N LEU A 439 -7.01 -24.14 7.53
CA LEU A 439 -5.74 -24.59 6.94
C LEU A 439 -4.69 -24.91 8.02
N PRO A 440 -3.95 -26.03 7.92
CA PRO A 440 -2.85 -26.34 8.82
C PRO A 440 -1.78 -25.24 8.88
N PHE A 441 -1.05 -25.16 9.99
CA PHE A 441 -0.04 -24.13 10.21
C PHE A 441 1.01 -24.10 9.09
N ASP A 442 1.52 -25.26 8.68
CA ASP A 442 2.57 -25.37 7.64
C ASP A 442 2.08 -24.85 6.29
N ILE A 443 0.79 -25.03 5.99
CA ILE A 443 0.14 -24.50 4.79
C ILE A 443 0.04 -22.97 4.87
N LYS A 444 -0.39 -22.41 6.02
CA LYS A 444 -0.44 -20.97 6.24
C LYS A 444 0.95 -20.33 6.15
N HIS A 445 1.96 -20.95 6.76
CA HIS A 445 3.34 -20.48 6.74
C HIS A 445 3.96 -20.56 5.34
N MET A 446 3.74 -21.65 4.58
CA MET A 446 4.12 -21.71 3.15
C MET A 446 3.41 -20.64 2.31
N ILE A 447 2.16 -20.30 2.60
CA ILE A 447 1.47 -19.19 1.91
C ILE A 447 2.11 -17.85 2.27
N CYS A 448 2.41 -17.57 3.54
CA CYS A 448 3.13 -16.35 3.93
C CYS A 448 4.51 -16.24 3.29
N ALA A 449 5.29 -17.33 3.25
CA ALA A 449 6.59 -17.36 2.58
C ALA A 449 6.46 -17.16 1.06
N LEU A 450 5.43 -17.72 0.43
CA LEU A 450 5.13 -17.49 -0.99
C LEU A 450 4.65 -16.07 -1.28
N VAL A 451 3.98 -15.39 -0.36
CA VAL A 451 3.65 -13.96 -0.52
C VAL A 451 4.92 -13.12 -0.40
N LEU A 452 5.78 -13.35 0.60
CA LEU A 452 7.05 -12.64 0.75
C LEU A 452 7.97 -12.80 -0.48
N ALA A 453 7.88 -13.94 -1.18
CA ALA A 453 8.62 -14.22 -2.41
C ALA A 453 7.90 -13.78 -3.71
N LEU A 454 6.75 -13.09 -3.63
CA LEU A 454 5.95 -12.64 -4.78
C LEU A 454 5.48 -11.17 -4.67
N ASP A 455 5.59 -10.56 -3.50
CA ASP A 455 5.19 -9.20 -3.18
C ASP A 455 6.37 -8.50 -2.49
N THR A 456 6.86 -7.41 -3.09
CA THR A 456 7.94 -6.60 -2.51
C THR A 456 7.44 -5.70 -1.38
N SER A 457 6.13 -5.49 -1.30
CA SER A 457 5.49 -4.82 -0.18
C SER A 457 5.25 -5.80 0.99
N ARG A 458 5.64 -5.41 2.21
CA ARG A 458 5.28 -6.18 3.42
C ARG A 458 3.78 -6.09 3.75
N GLU A 459 3.04 -5.16 3.13
CA GLU A 459 1.63 -4.86 3.43
C GLU A 459 0.72 -6.09 3.27
N THR A 460 0.99 -7.02 2.34
CA THR A 460 0.20 -8.25 2.20
C THR A 460 0.51 -9.26 3.32
N LEU A 461 1.75 -9.34 3.84
CA LEU A 461 2.03 -10.13 5.05
C LEU A 461 1.46 -9.48 6.30
N GLU A 462 1.51 -8.16 6.41
CA GLU A 462 0.89 -7.40 7.51
C GLU A 462 -0.63 -7.64 7.51
N SER A 463 -1.27 -7.50 6.34
CA SER A 463 -2.68 -7.83 6.12
C SER A 463 -3.01 -9.27 6.48
N LEU A 464 -2.17 -10.25 6.12
CA LEU A 464 -2.35 -11.65 6.54
C LEU A 464 -2.21 -11.80 8.07
N SER A 465 -1.24 -11.13 8.69
CA SER A 465 -1.03 -11.20 10.14
C SER A 465 -2.23 -10.68 10.94
N LEU A 466 -3.05 -9.81 10.34
CA LEU A 466 -4.27 -9.26 10.92
C LEU A 466 -5.52 -10.14 10.69
N VAL A 467 -5.45 -11.22 9.90
CA VAL A 467 -6.62 -12.07 9.58
C VAL A 467 -7.13 -12.86 10.80
N ASN A 468 -6.25 -13.55 11.52
CA ASN A 468 -6.52 -14.19 12.82
C ASN A 468 -5.21 -14.66 13.47
N HIS A 469 -5.27 -15.12 14.73
CA HIS A 469 -4.10 -15.56 15.50
C HIS A 469 -3.24 -16.65 14.80
N THR A 470 -3.83 -17.58 14.04
CA THR A 470 -3.04 -18.62 13.35
C THR A 470 -2.32 -18.08 12.11
N TRP A 471 -2.88 -17.06 11.45
CA TRP A 471 -2.20 -16.33 10.38
C TRP A 471 -1.15 -15.34 10.93
N TYR A 472 -1.42 -14.70 12.07
CA TYR A 472 -0.43 -13.95 12.85
C TYR A 472 0.80 -14.83 13.16
N GLN A 473 0.59 -16.01 13.75
CA GLN A 473 1.68 -16.97 14.04
C GLN A 473 2.46 -17.40 12.78
N ALA A 474 1.82 -17.47 11.61
CA ALA A 474 2.45 -17.86 10.36
C ALA A 474 3.23 -16.73 9.66
N ALA A 475 2.74 -15.48 9.76
CA ALA A 475 3.30 -14.31 9.08
C ALA A 475 4.33 -13.53 9.91
N VAL A 476 4.13 -13.42 11.23
CA VAL A 476 5.01 -12.64 12.14
C VAL A 476 6.48 -13.09 12.12
N PRO A 477 6.82 -14.40 12.03
CA PRO A 477 8.21 -14.81 11.90
C PRO A 477 8.92 -14.25 10.67
N LEU A 478 8.19 -14.08 9.57
CA LEU A 478 8.69 -13.59 8.28
C LEU A 478 8.71 -12.05 8.24
N LEU A 479 7.68 -11.39 8.80
CA LEU A 479 7.61 -9.92 8.91
C LEU A 479 8.78 -9.31 9.68
N TYR A 480 9.27 -10.00 10.70
CA TYR A 480 10.38 -9.54 11.55
C TYR A 480 11.68 -10.33 11.33
N GLU A 481 11.78 -11.09 10.23
CA GLU A 481 12.99 -11.83 9.87
C GLU A 481 14.18 -10.90 9.53
N MET A 482 13.88 -9.72 8.96
CA MET A 482 14.88 -8.73 8.56
C MET A 482 14.60 -7.36 9.20
N LEU A 483 15.62 -6.82 9.89
CA LEU A 483 15.67 -5.47 10.47
C LEU A 483 16.78 -4.62 9.83
N GLN A 484 16.53 -3.33 9.63
CA GLN A 484 17.52 -2.36 9.15
C GLN A 484 17.76 -1.27 10.22
N ILE A 485 19.04 -0.93 10.49
CA ILE A 485 19.42 0.11 11.47
C ILE A 485 20.31 1.18 10.80
N SER A 486 19.98 2.44 11.02
CA SER A 486 20.61 3.60 10.34
C SER A 486 21.71 4.23 11.21
N LEU A 487 22.96 3.87 10.92
CA LEU A 487 24.16 4.28 11.65
C LEU A 487 24.54 5.75 11.35
N THR A 488 23.80 6.68 11.95
CA THR A 488 23.90 8.12 11.74
C THR A 488 24.73 8.83 12.81
N THR A 489 24.32 8.79 14.08
CA THR A 489 25.03 9.37 15.24
C THR A 489 25.03 8.38 16.41
N THR A 490 25.94 8.57 17.37
CA THR A 490 25.97 7.72 18.59
C THR A 490 24.67 7.82 19.40
N ALA A 491 24.11 9.03 19.53
CA ALA A 491 22.89 9.26 20.30
C ALA A 491 21.67 8.59 19.64
N GLN A 492 21.54 8.69 18.31
CA GLN A 492 20.48 7.99 17.58
C GLN A 492 20.64 6.46 17.71
N LEU A 493 21.86 5.94 17.53
CA LEU A 493 22.13 4.51 17.63
C LEU A 493 21.86 3.95 19.05
N GLN A 494 22.16 4.71 20.10
CA GLN A 494 21.78 4.35 21.47
C GLN A 494 20.25 4.32 21.62
N ALA A 495 19.55 5.38 21.19
CA ALA A 495 18.10 5.48 21.30
C ALA A 495 17.36 4.40 20.50
N ASP A 496 17.80 4.11 19.27
CA ASP A 496 17.23 3.05 18.41
C ASP A 496 17.38 1.67 19.10
N VAL A 497 18.58 1.38 19.63
CA VAL A 497 18.86 0.12 20.34
C VAL A 497 18.08 0.02 21.65
N GLU A 498 17.98 1.09 22.44
CA GLU A 498 17.17 1.11 23.66
C GLU A 498 15.69 0.94 23.35
N GLN A 499 15.17 1.58 22.30
CA GLN A 499 13.78 1.41 21.87
C GLN A 499 13.51 -0.03 21.37
N LEU A 500 14.49 -0.70 20.75
CA LEU A 500 14.38 -2.11 20.34
C LEU A 500 14.45 -3.09 21.53
N LEU A 501 15.33 -2.87 22.50
CA LEU A 501 15.60 -3.79 23.61
C LEU A 501 14.64 -3.62 24.80
N ASN A 502 14.20 -2.39 25.09
CA ASN A 502 13.38 -2.08 26.26
C ASN A 502 11.87 -2.16 25.97
N HIS A 503 11.44 -1.97 24.71
CA HIS A 503 10.02 -2.00 24.35
C HIS A 503 9.48 -3.45 24.33
N PRO A 504 8.47 -3.81 25.14
CA PRO A 504 8.09 -5.21 25.38
C PRO A 504 7.67 -5.95 24.11
N LEU A 505 6.86 -5.33 23.25
CA LEU A 505 6.46 -5.94 21.96
C LEU A 505 7.65 -6.16 21.02
N ARG A 506 8.57 -5.19 20.88
CA ARG A 506 9.72 -5.30 19.97
C ARG A 506 10.68 -6.38 20.43
N LYS A 507 10.96 -6.45 21.73
CA LYS A 507 11.76 -7.52 22.36
C LYS A 507 11.22 -8.92 22.04
N ARG A 508 9.89 -9.09 21.98
CA ARG A 508 9.23 -10.35 21.58
C ARG A 508 9.42 -10.69 20.09
N TYR A 509 9.63 -9.71 19.22
CA TYR A 509 9.88 -9.94 17.79
C TYR A 509 11.35 -10.21 17.46
N LEU A 510 12.31 -9.77 18.30
CA LEU A 510 13.75 -10.03 18.09
C LEU A 510 14.13 -11.52 18.03
N GLN A 511 13.31 -12.44 18.56
CA GLN A 511 13.53 -13.88 18.41
C GLN A 511 13.40 -14.40 16.96
N TYR A 512 12.66 -13.67 16.12
CA TYR A 512 12.47 -13.98 14.70
C TYR A 512 13.55 -13.38 13.80
N LEU A 513 14.33 -12.40 14.29
CA LEU A 513 15.36 -11.74 13.52
C LEU A 513 16.43 -12.74 13.03
N ARG A 514 16.66 -12.79 11.72
CA ARG A 514 17.68 -13.60 11.05
C ARG A 514 18.69 -12.75 10.29
N ARG A 515 18.28 -11.61 9.73
CA ARG A 515 19.11 -10.70 8.93
C ARG A 515 19.11 -9.27 9.49
N LEU A 516 20.29 -8.69 9.68
CA LEU A 516 20.47 -7.32 10.17
C LEU A 516 21.25 -6.45 9.17
N ASP A 517 20.58 -5.43 8.62
CA ASP A 517 21.15 -4.55 7.60
C ASP A 517 21.59 -3.21 8.22
N LEU A 518 22.89 -2.93 8.15
CA LEU A 518 23.57 -1.84 8.86
C LEU A 518 23.98 -0.73 7.89
N VAL A 519 23.18 0.33 7.84
CA VAL A 519 23.20 1.31 6.73
C VAL A 519 23.70 2.68 7.18
N GLY A 520 24.41 3.41 6.31
CA GLY A 520 24.73 4.83 6.52
C GLY A 520 23.69 5.76 5.87
N ARG A 521 23.79 7.08 6.05
CA ARG A 521 22.95 8.05 5.29
C ARG A 521 23.07 7.86 3.77
N SER A 522 24.29 7.61 3.28
CA SER A 522 24.53 7.24 1.87
C SER A 522 24.12 5.81 1.55
N GLY A 523 24.32 4.86 2.49
CA GLY A 523 23.90 3.46 2.33
C GLY A 523 22.39 3.29 2.18
N LYS A 524 21.58 4.05 2.92
CA LYS A 524 20.13 4.11 2.76
C LYS A 524 19.77 4.56 1.34
N ARG A 525 20.31 5.68 0.84
CA ARG A 525 20.07 6.11 -0.55
C ARG A 525 20.59 5.12 -1.59
N SER A 526 21.67 4.38 -1.32
CA SER A 526 22.14 3.31 -2.19
C SER A 526 21.15 2.14 -2.25
N LEU A 527 20.58 1.71 -1.12
CA LEU A 527 19.56 0.65 -1.05
C LEU A 527 18.21 1.12 -1.60
N GLU A 528 17.84 2.39 -1.41
CA GLU A 528 16.64 2.97 -2.03
C GLU A 528 16.78 3.02 -3.55
N LEU A 529 17.95 3.39 -4.08
CA LEU A 529 18.24 3.32 -5.53
C LEU A 529 18.44 1.89 -6.05
N ALA A 530 18.64 0.93 -5.14
CA ALA A 530 18.68 -0.50 -5.44
C ALA A 530 17.24 -1.02 -5.55
N ALA A 531 16.43 -0.89 -4.50
CA ALA A 531 14.99 -1.21 -4.52
C ALA A 531 14.24 -0.50 -5.67
N LEU A 532 14.54 0.78 -5.99
CA LEU A 532 13.95 1.45 -7.16
C LEU A 532 14.41 0.87 -8.51
N GLN A 533 15.57 0.19 -8.57
CA GLN A 533 15.98 -0.60 -9.73
C GLN A 533 15.39 -2.03 -9.72
N GLU A 534 15.08 -2.62 -8.56
CA GLU A 534 14.22 -3.81 -8.50
C GLU A 534 12.79 -3.49 -8.97
N ASP A 535 12.24 -2.35 -8.57
CA ASP A 535 10.95 -1.85 -9.05
C ASP A 535 10.99 -1.63 -10.57
N GLN A 536 12.10 -1.13 -11.16
CA GLN A 536 12.22 -0.84 -12.59
C GLN A 536 12.66 -1.99 -13.51
N GLU A 537 13.67 -2.80 -13.15
CA GLU A 537 14.11 -3.96 -13.96
C GLU A 537 13.42 -5.28 -13.52
N GLY A 538 12.90 -5.38 -12.28
CA GLY A 538 12.07 -6.49 -11.78
C GLY A 538 12.57 -7.11 -10.48
N PRO A 539 11.72 -7.92 -9.79
CA PRO A 539 12.16 -8.71 -8.65
C PRO A 539 13.36 -9.56 -9.09
N ILE A 540 14.50 -9.32 -8.47
CA ILE A 540 15.76 -9.96 -8.82
C ILE A 540 15.65 -11.46 -8.55
N MET A 541 16.48 -12.22 -9.28
CA MET A 541 16.74 -13.66 -9.13
C MET A 541 16.21 -14.26 -7.83
N GLN A 542 15.24 -15.17 -7.92
CA GLN A 542 14.67 -15.90 -6.78
C GLN A 542 15.64 -17.01 -6.26
N ASP A 543 16.93 -16.64 -6.18
CA ASP A 543 18.13 -17.46 -5.96
C ASP A 543 19.32 -16.48 -5.74
N ASP A 544 20.17 -16.68 -4.72
CA ASP A 544 21.13 -15.69 -4.15
C ASP A 544 22.32 -15.26 -5.06
N PHE A 545 22.04 -14.93 -6.32
CA PHE A 545 22.97 -15.08 -7.43
C PHE A 545 23.83 -13.83 -7.70
N LEU A 546 23.19 -12.69 -7.96
CA LEU A 546 23.81 -11.38 -8.25
C LEU A 546 22.84 -10.24 -7.93
N ASP A 547 23.07 -9.44 -6.87
CA ASP A 547 22.47 -8.10 -6.75
C ASP A 547 22.96 -7.28 -7.96
N ARG A 548 22.07 -6.92 -8.88
CA ARG A 548 22.44 -6.37 -10.19
C ARG A 548 22.08 -4.90 -10.37
N GLU A 549 21.60 -4.22 -9.33
CA GLU A 549 21.22 -2.80 -9.28
C GLU A 549 22.42 -1.81 -9.35
N LEU A 550 23.51 -2.27 -9.94
CA LEU A 550 24.71 -1.51 -10.28
C LEU A 550 24.89 -1.41 -11.81
N TRP A 551 23.90 -1.85 -12.60
CA TRP A 551 24.01 -2.04 -14.07
C TRP A 551 22.94 -1.34 -14.93
N GLN A 552 22.85 0.00 -14.82
CA GLN A 552 23.62 0.84 -15.78
C GLN A 552 23.53 2.37 -15.64
N LYS A 553 22.60 2.96 -14.87
CA LYS A 553 22.49 4.44 -14.72
C LYS A 553 22.83 4.96 -13.31
N GLN A 554 23.95 4.54 -12.71
CA GLN A 554 24.52 5.25 -11.55
C GLN A 554 25.21 6.57 -11.93
N ARG A 555 24.43 7.52 -12.46
CA ARG A 555 24.79 8.94 -12.50
C ARG A 555 24.55 9.52 -11.10
N HIS A 556 25.63 10.00 -10.48
CA HIS A 556 25.64 10.88 -9.28
C HIS A 556 25.07 10.34 -7.95
N THR A 557 25.82 9.46 -7.27
CA THR A 557 25.69 9.22 -5.81
C THR A 557 26.98 9.52 -5.00
N PHE A 558 28.12 9.69 -5.67
CA PHE A 558 29.43 9.81 -5.00
C PHE A 558 29.85 11.17 -4.36
N PRO A 559 29.19 12.34 -4.51
CA PRO A 559 29.69 13.57 -3.88
C PRO A 559 29.51 13.63 -2.35
N LEU A 560 28.66 12.77 -1.76
CA LEU A 560 28.23 12.87 -0.36
C LEU A 560 29.12 12.16 0.67
N CYS A 561 30.16 11.43 0.25
CA CYS A 561 31.15 10.84 1.18
C CYS A 561 32.32 11.80 1.49
N ARG A 562 32.05 13.11 1.66
CA ARG A 562 33.03 14.11 2.11
C ARG A 562 32.78 14.52 3.57
N ARG A 563 33.78 14.21 4.42
CA ARG A 563 34.22 14.92 5.65
C ARG A 563 33.12 15.68 6.41
N GLY A 564 32.66 15.14 7.55
CA GLY A 564 31.80 15.90 8.47
C GLY A 564 31.39 15.19 9.76
N THR A 565 31.28 13.87 9.77
CA THR A 565 30.86 13.11 10.97
C THR A 565 32.00 12.28 11.54
N THR A 566 32.24 12.41 12.84
CA THR A 566 32.95 11.41 13.65
C THR A 566 32.24 10.06 13.53
N PRO A 567 32.98 8.93 13.50
CA PRO A 567 32.35 7.61 13.54
C PRO A 567 31.49 7.48 14.82
N PRO A 568 30.24 7.01 14.74
CA PRO A 568 29.45 6.74 15.93
C PRO A 568 30.12 5.64 16.76
N ASN A 569 29.97 5.68 18.08
CA ASN A 569 30.40 4.56 18.93
C ASN A 569 29.49 3.36 18.64
N HIS A 570 30.08 2.22 18.27
CA HIS A 570 29.34 1.00 17.91
C HIS A 570 29.09 0.06 19.11
N ALA A 571 29.50 0.42 20.33
CA ALA A 571 29.16 -0.31 21.56
C ALA A 571 27.64 -0.58 21.77
N PRO A 572 26.69 0.32 21.38
CA PRO A 572 25.26 0.01 21.48
C PRO A 572 24.85 -1.10 20.49
N LEU A 573 25.42 -1.10 19.30
CA LEU A 573 25.21 -2.14 18.29
C LEU A 573 25.83 -3.48 18.72
N ALA A 574 27.00 -3.48 19.36
CA ALA A 574 27.58 -4.68 19.95
C ALA A 574 26.70 -5.26 21.07
N ARG A 575 26.10 -4.40 21.92
CA ARG A 575 25.08 -4.80 22.91
C ARG A 575 23.82 -5.38 22.26
N PHE A 576 23.37 -4.80 21.14
CA PHE A 576 22.19 -5.31 20.41
C PHE A 576 22.45 -6.70 19.81
N ILE A 577 23.59 -6.89 19.15
CA ILE A 577 24.02 -8.18 18.58
C ILE A 577 24.16 -9.24 19.68
N ALA A 578 24.65 -8.87 20.87
CA ALA A 578 24.72 -9.76 22.04
C ALA A 578 23.35 -10.13 22.65
N ALA A 579 22.29 -9.36 22.37
CA ALA A 579 20.95 -9.55 22.92
C ALA A 579 19.97 -10.28 21.98
N VAL A 580 20.29 -10.34 20.68
CA VAL A 580 19.63 -11.20 19.69
C VAL A 580 20.31 -12.56 19.72
N SER A 581 19.56 -13.67 19.74
CA SER A 581 20.11 -15.03 19.87
C SER A 581 20.05 -15.87 18.59
N THR A 582 19.47 -15.35 17.51
CA THR A 582 19.08 -16.12 16.31
C THR A 582 19.62 -15.53 14.99
N LEU A 583 20.59 -14.61 15.07
CA LEU A 583 21.10 -13.86 13.93
C LEU A 583 21.98 -14.73 13.02
N SER A 584 21.62 -14.81 11.74
CA SER A 584 22.31 -15.63 10.73
C SER A 584 22.97 -14.82 9.60
N GLU A 585 22.61 -13.55 9.42
CA GLU A 585 23.20 -12.67 8.42
C GLU A 585 23.33 -11.21 8.90
N VAL A 586 24.46 -10.57 8.57
CA VAL A 586 24.70 -9.13 8.77
C VAL A 586 25.24 -8.51 7.47
N ASN A 587 24.57 -7.47 6.99
CA ASN A 587 24.97 -6.72 5.80
C ASN A 587 25.51 -5.33 6.21
N TRP A 588 26.79 -5.05 5.91
CA TRP A 588 27.42 -3.75 6.19
C TRP A 588 27.41 -2.84 4.96
N VAL A 589 26.55 -1.81 4.98
CA VAL A 589 26.26 -0.94 3.84
C VAL A 589 26.80 0.48 4.11
N ARG A 590 28.11 0.58 4.37
CA ARG A 590 28.82 1.84 4.64
C ARG A 590 30.21 1.84 4.01
N ALA A 591 30.58 2.95 3.38
CA ALA A 591 31.93 3.22 2.87
C ALA A 591 32.92 3.61 4.01
N LEU A 592 33.00 2.77 5.03
CA LEU A 592 33.84 2.92 6.23
C LEU A 592 34.39 1.56 6.67
N ARG A 593 35.56 1.55 7.32
CA ARG A 593 36.14 0.35 7.95
C ARG A 593 35.10 -0.29 8.89
N PHE A 594 35.00 -1.62 8.87
CA PHE A 594 34.13 -2.36 9.78
C PHE A 594 34.55 -2.17 11.25
N PRO A 595 33.63 -2.06 12.23
CA PRO A 595 33.99 -1.84 13.63
C PRO A 595 34.51 -3.13 14.29
N GLN A 596 35.57 -3.01 15.10
CA GLN A 596 36.13 -4.15 15.83
C GLN A 596 35.13 -4.67 16.86
N GLU A 597 34.44 -3.76 17.55
CA GLU A 597 33.50 -4.04 18.63
C GLU A 597 32.28 -4.83 18.14
N VAL A 598 31.94 -4.69 16.86
CA VAL A 598 30.89 -5.44 16.16
C VAL A 598 31.39 -6.80 15.70
N LEU A 599 32.64 -6.87 15.22
CA LEU A 599 33.29 -8.13 14.85
C LEU A 599 33.44 -9.07 16.06
N ASP A 600 33.94 -8.54 17.18
CA ASP A 600 34.13 -9.28 18.43
C ASP A 600 32.79 -9.81 18.97
N ALA A 601 31.71 -9.03 18.85
CA ALA A 601 30.37 -9.45 19.21
C ALA A 601 29.83 -10.57 18.30
N LEU A 602 30.09 -10.51 16.99
CA LEU A 602 29.71 -11.58 16.07
C LEU A 602 30.51 -12.86 16.34
N HIS A 603 31.82 -12.77 16.56
CA HIS A 603 32.65 -13.95 16.89
C HIS A 603 32.23 -14.59 18.22
N LYS A 604 31.85 -13.78 19.22
CA LYS A 604 31.48 -14.28 20.55
C LYS A 604 30.07 -14.86 20.63
N TYR A 605 29.09 -14.26 19.95
CA TYR A 605 27.67 -14.63 20.10
C TYR A 605 27.06 -15.30 18.86
N HIS A 606 27.61 -15.07 17.66
CA HIS A 606 27.08 -15.55 16.37
C HIS A 606 28.15 -16.08 15.41
N PRO A 607 29.00 -17.05 15.83
CA PRO A 607 30.18 -17.47 15.06
C PRO A 607 29.86 -18.10 13.68
N SER A 608 28.61 -18.53 13.45
CA SER A 608 28.11 -19.05 12.18
C SER A 608 27.36 -18.02 11.31
N CYS A 609 27.25 -16.75 11.74
CA CYS A 609 26.56 -15.70 10.99
C CYS A 609 27.35 -15.32 9.73
N LYS A 610 26.66 -15.16 8.60
CA LYS A 610 27.22 -14.60 7.37
C LYS A 610 27.45 -13.10 7.54
N LEU A 611 28.68 -12.63 7.42
CA LEU A 611 29.03 -11.22 7.31
C LEU A 611 29.28 -10.85 5.85
N ASN A 612 28.46 -9.94 5.33
CA ASN A 612 28.53 -9.42 3.97
C ASN A 612 28.97 -7.95 3.99
N LEU A 613 30.08 -7.63 3.31
CA LEU A 613 30.63 -6.28 3.26
C LEU A 613 30.35 -5.64 1.90
N LEU A 614 29.19 -4.96 1.79
CA LEU A 614 28.70 -4.38 0.53
C LEU A 614 29.55 -3.20 0.02
N HIS A 615 30.40 -2.63 0.87
CA HIS A 615 31.48 -1.73 0.46
C HIS A 615 32.76 -2.07 1.24
N PHE A 616 33.50 -3.05 0.75
CA PHE A 616 34.78 -3.48 1.33
C PHE A 616 35.82 -2.33 1.30
N TYR A 617 36.41 -2.03 2.45
CA TYR A 617 37.42 -0.99 2.61
C TYR A 617 38.38 -1.34 3.75
N LEU A 618 39.67 -1.49 3.43
CA LEU A 618 40.74 -1.73 4.39
C LEU A 618 41.61 -0.49 4.53
N GLN A 619 42.04 -0.16 5.76
CA GLN A 619 42.88 1.03 5.97
C GLN A 619 44.33 0.81 5.47
N ALA A 620 44.75 -0.45 5.42
CA ALA A 620 46.00 -0.95 4.84
C ALA A 620 46.32 -0.49 3.40
N TRP A 621 45.37 0.00 2.60
CA TRP A 621 45.66 0.46 1.23
C TRP A 621 46.54 1.72 1.15
N LYS A 622 46.81 2.37 2.30
CA LYS A 622 47.65 3.58 2.40
C LYS A 622 49.10 3.34 2.82
N HIS A 623 49.42 2.21 3.47
CA HIS A 623 50.74 1.95 4.07
C HIS A 623 51.07 0.45 4.01
N GLN A 624 52.35 0.09 4.01
CA GLN A 624 52.82 -1.29 3.83
C GLN A 624 52.29 -2.24 4.93
N GLY A 625 51.47 -3.21 4.55
CA GLY A 625 50.95 -4.27 5.43
C GLY A 625 49.50 -4.10 5.88
N PHE A 626 48.83 -5.22 6.19
CA PHE A 626 47.52 -5.19 6.84
C PHE A 626 47.67 -4.75 8.30
N SER A 627 46.81 -3.84 8.79
CA SER A 627 46.74 -3.58 10.24
C SER A 627 46.01 -4.73 10.93
N ASP A 628 46.28 -5.01 12.21
CA ASP A 628 45.72 -6.18 12.93
C ASP A 628 44.19 -6.25 12.85
N ARG A 629 43.52 -5.10 12.86
CA ARG A 629 42.05 -4.98 12.67
C ARG A 629 41.60 -5.30 11.25
N ASP A 630 42.39 -4.94 10.23
CA ASP A 630 42.11 -5.35 8.85
C ASP A 630 42.32 -6.87 8.68
N VAL A 631 43.34 -7.44 9.34
CA VAL A 631 43.57 -8.90 9.39
C VAL A 631 42.39 -9.60 10.06
N ALA A 632 41.94 -9.15 11.23
CA ALA A 632 40.83 -9.75 11.97
C ALA A 632 39.51 -9.79 11.17
N VAL A 633 39.20 -8.73 10.41
CA VAL A 633 38.04 -8.71 9.50
C VAL A 633 38.20 -9.73 8.38
N VAL A 634 39.40 -9.86 7.81
CA VAL A 634 39.70 -10.76 6.69
C VAL A 634 39.74 -12.23 7.10
N THR A 635 40.33 -12.57 8.25
CA THR A 635 40.42 -13.94 8.78
C THR A 635 39.16 -14.39 9.53
N SER A 636 38.18 -13.50 9.67
CA SER A 636 36.89 -13.74 10.33
C SER A 636 36.18 -14.99 9.77
N PRO A 637 35.82 -15.99 10.61
CA PRO A 637 35.05 -17.15 10.16
C PRO A 637 33.65 -16.76 9.66
N CYS A 638 33.13 -15.61 10.07
CA CYS A 638 31.85 -15.06 9.62
C CYS A 638 31.91 -14.49 8.18
N LEU A 639 33.08 -14.12 7.65
CA LEU A 639 33.17 -13.36 6.38
C LEU A 639 32.71 -14.20 5.18
N HIS A 640 31.58 -13.84 4.59
CA HIS A 640 30.90 -14.60 3.54
C HIS A 640 30.93 -13.93 2.16
N SER A 641 30.83 -12.60 2.12
CA SER A 641 30.77 -11.81 0.86
C SER A 641 31.52 -10.49 0.96
N ILE A 642 32.21 -10.08 -0.11
CA ILE A 642 32.81 -8.75 -0.27
C ILE A 642 32.45 -8.13 -1.63
N ARG A 643 32.09 -6.84 -1.62
CA ARG A 643 31.87 -6.02 -2.82
C ARG A 643 32.80 -4.80 -2.78
N CYS A 644 33.60 -4.63 -3.84
CA CYS A 644 34.68 -3.66 -3.91
C CYS A 644 34.45 -2.67 -5.05
N TYR A 645 34.52 -1.37 -4.77
CA TYR A 645 34.39 -0.30 -5.78
C TYR A 645 35.75 0.25 -6.18
N TYR A 646 35.99 0.42 -7.49
CA TYR A 646 37.26 0.93 -8.01
C TYR A 646 37.07 1.87 -9.22
N TYR A 647 38.09 2.67 -9.54
CA TYR A 647 37.99 3.79 -10.49
C TYR A 647 39.03 3.67 -11.59
N ARG A 648 38.58 3.70 -12.85
CA ARG A 648 39.45 3.56 -14.03
C ARG A 648 40.51 4.67 -14.11
N TYR A 649 41.69 4.41 -13.60
CA TYR A 649 42.86 5.28 -13.69
C TYR A 649 44.10 4.43 -13.91
N VAL A 650 44.91 4.78 -14.91
CA VAL A 650 46.09 3.99 -15.31
C VAL A 650 47.04 3.86 -14.12
N GLY A 651 47.18 2.62 -13.61
CA GLY A 651 48.02 2.26 -12.46
C GLY A 651 47.31 2.03 -11.10
N ASN A 652 46.00 2.31 -10.95
CA ASN A 652 45.32 2.10 -9.66
C ASN A 652 44.58 0.76 -9.52
N ASP A 653 44.08 0.19 -10.63
CA ASP A 653 43.24 -1.02 -10.60
C ASP A 653 44.01 -2.23 -9.99
N GLU A 654 45.28 -2.39 -10.36
CA GLU A 654 46.19 -3.47 -9.91
C GLU A 654 46.42 -3.50 -8.39
N VAL A 655 46.45 -2.33 -7.74
CA VAL A 655 46.71 -2.18 -6.29
C VAL A 655 45.56 -2.74 -5.47
N ILE A 656 44.32 -2.46 -5.90
CA ILE A 656 43.10 -2.92 -5.22
C ILE A 656 42.96 -4.44 -5.39
N GLU A 657 43.15 -4.95 -6.61
CA GLU A 657 43.06 -6.39 -6.88
C GLU A 657 44.16 -7.18 -6.17
N SER A 658 45.39 -6.67 -6.10
CA SER A 658 46.48 -7.29 -5.33
C SER A 658 46.13 -7.47 -3.84
N ALA A 659 45.42 -6.53 -3.24
CA ALA A 659 44.95 -6.64 -1.86
C ALA A 659 43.80 -7.68 -1.72
N ILE A 660 42.94 -7.80 -2.73
CA ILE A 660 41.84 -8.78 -2.74
C ILE A 660 42.37 -10.20 -2.99
N LEU A 661 43.32 -10.39 -3.90
CA LEU A 661 44.00 -11.68 -4.11
C LEU A 661 44.75 -12.15 -2.85
N ARG A 662 45.27 -11.23 -2.02
CA ARG A 662 45.78 -11.54 -0.66
C ARG A 662 44.66 -11.89 0.31
N THR A 663 43.53 -11.19 0.27
CA THR A 663 42.33 -11.48 1.08
C THR A 663 41.81 -12.90 0.83
N LEU A 664 41.77 -13.35 -0.43
CA LEU A 664 41.40 -14.73 -0.81
C LEU A 664 42.25 -15.80 -0.11
N CYS A 665 43.54 -15.53 0.10
CA CYS A 665 44.46 -16.47 0.74
C CYS A 665 44.28 -16.57 2.27
N LEU A 666 43.48 -15.68 2.88
CA LEU A 666 43.33 -15.49 4.33
C LEU A 666 41.89 -15.65 4.83
N ALA A 667 40.89 -15.62 3.94
CA ALA A 667 39.46 -15.69 4.26
C ALA A 667 38.85 -17.05 3.89
N PRO A 668 38.93 -18.10 4.75
CA PRO A 668 38.60 -19.48 4.37
C PRO A 668 37.11 -19.71 4.05
N ASN A 669 36.22 -18.91 4.62
CA ASN A 669 34.76 -19.05 4.48
C ASN A 669 34.15 -18.10 3.42
N LEU A 670 34.96 -17.24 2.79
CA LEU A 670 34.51 -16.29 1.77
C LEU A 670 33.97 -17.03 0.53
N LYS A 671 32.73 -16.73 0.13
CA LYS A 671 32.04 -17.38 -1.00
C LYS A 671 31.79 -16.47 -2.20
N LYS A 672 31.61 -15.17 -1.97
CA LYS A 672 31.20 -14.21 -3.01
C LYS A 672 32.16 -13.02 -3.07
N VAL A 673 32.61 -12.68 -4.28
CA VAL A 673 33.43 -11.50 -4.57
C VAL A 673 32.85 -10.74 -5.76
N ASP A 674 32.56 -9.45 -5.59
CA ASP A 674 32.04 -8.57 -6.64
C ASP A 674 32.90 -7.30 -6.80
N LEU A 675 33.24 -6.97 -8.05
CA LEU A 675 34.24 -5.95 -8.42
C LEU A 675 33.63 -4.91 -9.35
N VAL A 676 33.33 -3.74 -8.79
CA VAL A 676 32.49 -2.71 -9.39
C VAL A 676 33.30 -1.50 -9.85
N LEU A 677 33.44 -1.37 -11.17
CA LEU A 677 34.09 -0.26 -11.86
C LEU A 677 33.17 0.97 -11.91
N VAL A 678 33.59 2.05 -11.24
CA VAL A 678 32.91 3.34 -11.22
C VAL A 678 33.45 4.27 -12.32
N PRO A 679 32.64 4.66 -13.31
CA PRO A 679 33.06 5.59 -14.37
C PRO A 679 32.98 7.05 -13.87
N GLN A 680 34.13 7.66 -13.57
CA GLN A 680 34.20 9.08 -13.19
C GLN A 680 35.44 9.81 -13.74
N ILE A 681 35.28 11.12 -13.94
CA ILE A 681 36.35 12.02 -14.40
C ILE A 681 36.95 12.72 -13.17
N ARG A 682 38.21 12.37 -12.84
CA ARG A 682 39.04 12.88 -11.73
C ARG A 682 38.52 12.53 -10.32
N PRO A 683 39.20 11.66 -9.55
CA PRO A 683 38.85 11.42 -8.15
C PRO A 683 39.13 12.64 -7.27
N ALA A 684 38.17 12.98 -6.39
CA ALA A 684 38.21 14.18 -5.56
C ALA A 684 39.08 14.08 -4.28
N ASP A 685 39.77 12.95 -4.07
CA ASP A 685 40.85 12.79 -3.09
C ASP A 685 41.88 11.76 -3.61
N ARG A 686 43.12 12.18 -3.87
CA ARG A 686 44.18 11.37 -4.53
C ARG A 686 44.91 10.40 -3.58
N ARG A 687 44.32 10.04 -2.44
CA ARG A 687 45.04 9.57 -1.22
C ARG A 687 44.85 8.10 -0.84
N ILE A 688 44.46 7.21 -1.76
CA ILE A 688 44.03 5.84 -1.41
C ILE A 688 45.00 4.73 -1.89
N TYR A 689 45.92 5.01 -2.82
CA TYR A 689 46.58 3.95 -3.59
C TYR A 689 48.12 4.02 -3.57
N ARG A 690 48.75 3.40 -2.56
CA ARG A 690 50.12 2.85 -2.66
C ARG A 690 50.25 1.65 -1.72
N PHE A 691 50.50 0.48 -2.31
CA PHE A 691 50.85 -0.75 -1.62
C PHE A 691 52.05 -1.37 -2.33
N GLU A 692 53.03 -1.84 -1.59
CA GLU A 692 54.19 -2.57 -2.11
C GLU A 692 54.14 -4.03 -1.64
N PRO A 693 54.56 -4.99 -2.48
CA PRO A 693 54.34 -6.41 -2.22
C PRO A 693 55.29 -6.98 -1.15
N THR A 694 54.85 -6.99 0.11
CA THR A 694 55.51 -7.80 1.15
C THR A 694 55.41 -9.29 0.83
N ALA A 695 56.50 -10.04 1.03
CA ALA A 695 56.58 -11.47 0.77
C ALA A 695 55.77 -12.31 1.78
N GLY A 696 55.58 -13.61 1.49
CA GLY A 696 54.93 -14.57 2.41
C GLY A 696 53.45 -14.88 2.14
N ALA A 697 52.91 -14.55 0.96
CA ALA A 697 51.55 -14.93 0.58
C ALA A 697 51.42 -16.45 0.38
N SER A 698 50.42 -17.07 1.01
CA SER A 698 50.16 -18.51 0.90
C SER A 698 49.77 -18.96 -0.52
N ASN A 699 50.06 -20.21 -0.84
CA ASN A 699 49.58 -20.90 -2.04
C ASN A 699 48.18 -21.54 -1.86
N ALA A 700 47.49 -21.24 -0.76
CA ALA A 700 46.08 -21.59 -0.59
C ALA A 700 45.20 -20.99 -1.71
N VAL A 701 44.24 -21.78 -2.18
CA VAL A 701 43.34 -21.47 -3.29
C VAL A 701 41.92 -21.32 -2.75
N ALA A 702 41.25 -20.20 -3.02
CA ALA A 702 39.95 -19.87 -2.44
C ALA A 702 38.79 -20.59 -3.13
N ARG A 703 37.92 -21.23 -2.35
CA ARG A 703 36.71 -21.93 -2.82
C ARG A 703 35.50 -21.00 -2.87
N LEU A 704 35.57 -20.03 -3.79
CA LEU A 704 34.47 -19.14 -4.13
C LEU A 704 33.35 -19.91 -4.85
N GLU A 705 32.12 -19.46 -4.63
CA GLU A 705 30.93 -19.87 -5.38
C GLU A 705 30.55 -18.82 -6.44
N THR A 706 30.83 -17.53 -6.16
CA THR A 706 30.62 -16.39 -7.06
C THR A 706 31.86 -15.51 -7.18
N LEU A 707 32.29 -15.28 -8.43
CA LEU A 707 33.23 -14.23 -8.79
C LEU A 707 32.62 -13.32 -9.87
N SER A 708 32.50 -12.03 -9.59
CA SER A 708 31.90 -11.04 -10.48
C SER A 708 32.84 -9.88 -10.79
N PHE A 709 33.17 -9.71 -12.06
CA PHE A 709 33.75 -8.49 -12.61
C PHE A 709 32.70 -7.65 -13.35
N SER A 710 32.81 -6.34 -13.20
CA SER A 710 32.10 -5.33 -13.99
C SER A 710 32.11 -5.60 -15.50
N LEU A 711 30.93 -5.61 -16.14
CA LEU A 711 30.79 -5.87 -17.57
C LEU A 711 31.42 -4.79 -18.47
N ASN A 712 31.77 -3.61 -17.96
CA ASN A 712 32.51 -2.58 -18.68
C ASN A 712 34.04 -2.60 -18.44
N THR A 713 34.52 -3.51 -17.60
CA THR A 713 35.95 -3.71 -17.31
C THR A 713 36.62 -4.56 -18.39
N PRO A 714 37.71 -4.11 -19.04
CA PRO A 714 38.50 -5.00 -19.88
C PRO A 714 39.14 -6.11 -19.04
N MET A 715 39.07 -7.35 -19.51
CA MET A 715 39.83 -8.48 -18.98
C MET A 715 41.00 -8.80 -19.92
N SER A 716 42.14 -9.20 -19.36
CA SER A 716 43.34 -9.62 -20.09
C SER A 716 43.73 -11.06 -19.70
N VAL A 717 44.63 -11.68 -20.47
CA VAL A 717 45.08 -13.05 -20.19
C VAL A 717 45.83 -13.11 -18.86
N GLU A 718 46.71 -12.15 -18.60
CA GLU A 718 47.56 -12.08 -17.41
C GLU A 718 46.70 -11.96 -16.15
N ARG A 719 45.67 -11.10 -16.20
CA ARG A 719 44.73 -10.88 -15.09
C ARG A 719 43.81 -12.07 -14.88
N PHE A 720 43.31 -12.70 -15.95
CA PHE A 720 42.54 -13.94 -15.85
C PHE A 720 43.37 -15.05 -15.17
N GLU A 721 44.63 -15.21 -15.57
CA GLU A 721 45.54 -16.20 -14.99
C GLU A 721 45.91 -15.91 -13.52
N GLN A 722 46.16 -14.64 -13.16
CA GLN A 722 46.39 -14.23 -11.77
C GLN A 722 45.23 -14.61 -10.85
N TRP A 723 44.00 -14.37 -11.29
CA TRP A 723 42.80 -14.77 -10.54
C TRP A 723 42.61 -16.29 -10.54
N ARG A 724 42.80 -16.97 -11.68
CA ARG A 724 42.71 -18.43 -11.81
C ARG A 724 43.68 -19.16 -10.88
N GLN A 725 44.88 -18.63 -10.67
CA GLN A 725 45.87 -19.20 -9.74
C GLN A 725 45.50 -19.05 -8.26
N LYS A 726 44.49 -18.24 -7.90
CA LYS A 726 44.05 -18.00 -6.53
C LYS A 726 42.62 -18.46 -6.22
N ILE A 727 41.89 -19.01 -7.19
CA ILE A 727 40.51 -19.50 -7.02
C ILE A 727 40.33 -20.93 -7.53
N ASP A 728 39.49 -21.70 -6.84
CA ASP A 728 39.11 -23.05 -7.23
C ASP A 728 37.98 -22.95 -8.28
N ILE A 729 38.35 -22.85 -9.56
CA ILE A 729 37.39 -22.69 -10.66
C ILE A 729 36.39 -23.85 -10.81
N GLY A 730 36.66 -25.00 -10.20
CA GLY A 730 35.72 -26.13 -10.13
C GLY A 730 34.61 -25.95 -9.09
N HIS A 731 34.78 -25.03 -8.13
CA HIS A 731 33.77 -24.68 -7.13
C HIS A 731 32.87 -23.51 -7.55
N LEU A 732 33.28 -22.69 -8.52
CA LEU A 732 32.47 -21.58 -9.04
C LEU A 732 31.15 -22.08 -9.63
N ARG A 733 30.04 -21.50 -9.17
CA ARG A 733 28.70 -21.61 -9.77
C ARG A 733 28.37 -20.41 -10.65
N THR A 734 28.95 -19.26 -10.32
CA THR A 734 28.70 -17.96 -10.94
C THR A 734 30.00 -17.33 -11.42
N MET A 735 30.02 -16.87 -12.66
CA MET A 735 31.12 -16.04 -13.17
C MET A 735 30.61 -14.85 -13.98
N SER A 736 31.06 -13.64 -13.66
CA SER A 736 31.03 -12.49 -14.59
C SER A 736 32.46 -12.12 -14.95
N ILE A 737 32.86 -12.25 -16.22
CA ILE A 737 34.27 -12.11 -16.63
C ILE A 737 34.63 -10.65 -16.98
N GLY A 738 33.64 -9.78 -17.16
CA GLY A 738 33.84 -8.44 -17.69
C GLY A 738 33.79 -8.42 -19.22
N ARG A 739 34.66 -7.64 -19.86
CA ARG A 739 34.72 -7.45 -21.32
C ARG A 739 35.91 -8.14 -21.96
N ILE A 740 35.63 -8.95 -22.98
CA ILE A 740 36.61 -9.67 -23.80
C ILE A 740 36.91 -8.81 -25.04
N ASP A 741 38.09 -8.19 -25.09
CA ASP A 741 38.50 -7.33 -26.21
C ASP A 741 39.35 -8.07 -27.27
N GLU A 742 40.04 -9.16 -26.92
CA GLU A 742 41.01 -9.87 -27.78
C GLU A 742 40.78 -11.40 -27.78
N PRO A 743 41.10 -12.12 -28.88
CA PRO A 743 40.84 -13.55 -29.05
C PRO A 743 41.61 -14.45 -28.08
N THR A 744 42.79 -14.02 -27.64
CA THR A 744 43.68 -14.81 -26.77
C THR A 744 43.09 -15.09 -25.39
N LEU A 745 42.29 -14.16 -24.85
CA LEU A 745 41.56 -14.41 -23.60
C LEU A 745 40.50 -15.50 -23.76
N ALA A 746 39.76 -15.52 -24.88
CA ALA A 746 38.79 -16.58 -25.15
C ALA A 746 39.48 -17.94 -25.34
N GLN A 747 40.67 -17.97 -25.96
CA GLN A 747 41.50 -19.18 -26.05
C GLN A 747 41.98 -19.66 -24.67
N SER A 748 42.42 -18.75 -23.78
CA SER A 748 42.81 -19.10 -22.41
C SER A 748 41.64 -19.64 -21.58
N ILE A 749 40.45 -19.03 -21.69
CA ILE A 749 39.23 -19.54 -21.03
C ILE A 749 38.83 -20.91 -21.61
N CYS A 750 38.92 -21.09 -22.93
CA CYS A 750 38.65 -22.36 -23.62
C CYS A 750 39.56 -23.49 -23.11
N ALA A 751 40.87 -23.22 -23.00
CA ALA A 751 41.85 -24.19 -22.51
C ALA A 751 41.62 -24.66 -21.07
N VAL A 752 40.87 -23.90 -20.27
CA VAL A 752 40.48 -24.29 -18.90
C VAL A 752 38.98 -24.57 -18.74
N ALA A 753 38.20 -24.55 -19.82
CA ALA A 753 36.76 -24.77 -19.80
C ALA A 753 36.33 -26.10 -19.13
N PRO A 754 37.04 -27.24 -19.32
CA PRO A 754 36.69 -28.51 -18.68
C PRO A 754 36.81 -28.52 -17.14
N TYR A 755 37.54 -27.57 -16.53
CA TYR A 755 37.72 -27.51 -15.07
C TYR A 755 36.55 -26.84 -14.35
N PHE A 756 35.64 -26.16 -15.05
CA PHE A 756 34.46 -25.51 -14.47
C PHE A 756 33.34 -26.51 -14.13
N GLN A 757 33.61 -27.45 -13.22
CA GLN A 757 32.73 -28.58 -12.89
C GLN A 757 31.33 -28.18 -12.37
N ARG A 758 31.18 -26.97 -11.81
CA ARG A 758 29.94 -26.48 -11.18
C ARG A 758 29.39 -25.19 -11.77
N LEU A 759 29.97 -24.66 -12.85
CA LEU A 759 29.57 -23.37 -13.40
C LEU A 759 28.17 -23.47 -14.03
N GLU A 760 27.18 -22.87 -13.37
CA GLU A 760 25.79 -22.90 -13.83
C GLU A 760 25.43 -21.64 -14.61
N ARG A 761 26.08 -20.50 -14.33
CA ARG A 761 25.67 -19.21 -14.92
C ARG A 761 26.86 -18.29 -15.24
N LEU A 762 26.84 -17.70 -16.43
CA LEU A 762 27.92 -16.88 -16.99
C LEU A 762 27.43 -15.49 -17.45
N SER A 763 28.22 -14.44 -17.20
CA SER A 763 28.03 -13.09 -17.74
C SER A 763 29.31 -12.56 -18.39
N LEU A 764 29.21 -11.99 -19.60
CA LEU A 764 30.33 -11.34 -20.27
C LEU A 764 29.88 -10.28 -21.30
N ASN A 765 30.81 -9.41 -21.69
CA ASN A 765 30.63 -8.36 -22.68
C ASN A 765 31.59 -8.60 -23.86
N LEU A 766 31.06 -8.65 -25.07
CA LEU A 766 31.79 -8.90 -26.30
C LEU A 766 32.06 -7.58 -27.02
N ARG A 767 33.31 -7.37 -27.44
CA ARG A 767 33.74 -6.18 -28.17
C ARG A 767 34.74 -6.59 -29.25
N VAL A 768 34.35 -6.42 -30.50
CA VAL A 768 35.09 -6.96 -31.65
C VAL A 768 36.01 -5.89 -32.25
N SER A 769 37.32 -6.08 -32.11
CA SER A 769 38.31 -5.31 -32.88
C SER A 769 38.15 -5.61 -34.39
N PRO A 770 37.93 -4.59 -35.25
CA PRO A 770 37.68 -4.82 -36.69
C PRO A 770 38.79 -5.60 -37.39
N ARG A 771 40.05 -5.45 -36.94
CA ARG A 771 41.24 -6.07 -37.55
C ARG A 771 41.31 -7.59 -37.37
N ARG A 772 40.66 -8.16 -36.35
CA ARG A 772 40.72 -9.61 -36.00
C ARG A 772 39.36 -10.30 -35.95
N ARG A 773 38.32 -9.70 -36.53
CA ARG A 773 36.90 -10.15 -36.44
C ARG A 773 36.68 -11.66 -36.65
N ARG A 774 37.36 -12.30 -37.62
CA ARG A 774 37.21 -13.76 -37.88
C ARG A 774 37.83 -14.63 -36.77
N GLU A 775 39.05 -14.28 -36.36
CA GLU A 775 39.81 -14.95 -35.29
C GLU A 775 39.07 -14.82 -33.95
N TYR A 776 38.60 -13.60 -33.62
CA TYR A 776 37.79 -13.33 -32.43
C TYR A 776 36.53 -14.21 -32.37
N TRP A 777 35.70 -14.21 -33.42
CA TRP A 777 34.47 -15.00 -33.41
C TRP A 777 34.74 -16.49 -33.29
N ARG A 778 35.77 -17.01 -33.98
CA ARG A 778 36.17 -18.41 -33.83
C ARG A 778 36.57 -18.75 -32.39
N SER A 779 37.45 -17.95 -31.78
CA SER A 779 37.91 -18.19 -30.41
C SER A 779 36.77 -18.13 -29.38
N VAL A 780 35.82 -17.21 -29.52
CA VAL A 780 34.65 -17.12 -28.63
C VAL A 780 33.66 -18.26 -28.88
N GLU A 781 33.45 -18.69 -30.12
CA GLU A 781 32.62 -19.87 -30.43
C GLU A 781 33.20 -21.17 -29.86
N GLU A 782 34.51 -21.37 -30.00
CA GLU A 782 35.23 -22.53 -29.42
C GLU A 782 35.17 -22.48 -27.88
N MET A 783 35.41 -21.32 -27.26
CA MET A 783 35.26 -21.12 -25.81
C MET A 783 33.86 -21.47 -25.29
N MET A 784 32.80 -21.00 -25.95
CA MET A 784 31.42 -21.31 -25.53
C MET A 784 31.08 -22.79 -25.73
N LYS A 785 31.60 -23.44 -26.79
CA LYS A 785 31.39 -24.86 -27.06
C LYS A 785 31.96 -25.77 -25.96
N GLU A 786 33.17 -25.50 -25.47
CA GLU A 786 33.83 -26.36 -24.49
C GLU A 786 33.33 -26.15 -23.04
N LEU A 787 32.69 -25.02 -22.75
CA LEU A 787 32.06 -24.78 -21.44
C LEU A 787 30.93 -25.77 -21.13
N PRO A 788 30.61 -26.01 -19.84
CA PRO A 788 29.49 -26.86 -19.43
C PRO A 788 28.12 -26.30 -19.90
N PRO A 789 27.08 -27.14 -19.98
CA PRO A 789 25.70 -26.68 -20.22
C PRO A 789 25.24 -25.72 -19.10
N LEU A 790 24.94 -24.47 -19.48
CA LEU A 790 24.60 -23.40 -18.53
C LEU A 790 23.09 -23.36 -18.25
N LYS A 791 22.72 -23.00 -17.03
CA LYS A 791 21.35 -22.61 -16.62
C LYS A 791 21.07 -21.12 -16.83
N GLY A 792 22.10 -20.27 -16.89
CA GLY A 792 21.95 -18.83 -17.12
C GLY A 792 23.08 -18.24 -17.96
N LEU A 793 22.75 -17.40 -18.95
CA LEU A 793 23.76 -16.77 -19.79
C LEU A 793 23.41 -15.30 -20.10
N TRP A 794 24.38 -14.41 -19.92
CA TRP A 794 24.23 -12.99 -20.22
C TRP A 794 25.34 -12.48 -21.14
N LEU A 795 24.96 -12.00 -22.32
CA LEU A 795 25.85 -11.48 -23.37
C LEU A 795 25.54 -10.00 -23.62
N VAL A 796 26.51 -9.14 -23.36
CA VAL A 796 26.47 -7.70 -23.66
C VAL A 796 27.33 -7.41 -24.90
N GLY A 797 27.05 -6.31 -25.60
CA GLY A 797 27.92 -5.80 -26.67
C GLY A 797 27.70 -6.48 -28.03
N ASP A 798 28.77 -6.55 -28.81
CA ASP A 798 28.77 -7.00 -30.21
C ASP A 798 28.32 -8.48 -30.33
N ARG A 799 27.43 -8.78 -31.27
CA ARG A 799 26.91 -10.15 -31.56
C ARG A 799 26.10 -10.16 -32.86
N ASN A 800 25.78 -11.36 -33.36
CA ASN A 800 24.89 -11.61 -34.50
C ASN A 800 24.10 -12.92 -34.30
N ALA A 801 23.07 -13.17 -35.11
CA ALA A 801 22.25 -14.37 -34.96
C ALA A 801 23.00 -15.69 -35.23
N PRO A 802 23.88 -15.83 -36.25
CA PRO A 802 24.69 -17.04 -36.43
C PRO A 802 25.53 -17.43 -35.20
N PHE A 803 26.14 -16.45 -34.53
CA PHE A 803 26.88 -16.67 -33.28
C PHE A 803 25.95 -17.17 -32.17
N ILE A 804 24.83 -16.49 -31.92
CA ILE A 804 23.86 -16.90 -30.89
C ILE A 804 23.31 -18.30 -31.18
N SER A 805 23.03 -18.65 -32.43
CA SER A 805 22.57 -20.00 -32.79
C SER A 805 23.57 -21.10 -32.43
N LYS A 806 24.88 -20.86 -32.60
CA LYS A 806 25.94 -21.81 -32.17
C LYS A 806 26.05 -21.92 -30.64
N VAL A 807 25.85 -20.81 -29.92
CA VAL A 807 25.83 -20.81 -28.45
C VAL A 807 24.60 -21.56 -27.92
N LEU A 808 23.43 -21.32 -28.52
CA LEU A 808 22.19 -21.97 -28.09
C LEU A 808 22.12 -23.46 -28.47
N SER A 809 22.81 -23.92 -29.51
CA SER A 809 22.91 -25.37 -29.79
C SER A 809 23.71 -26.14 -28.73
N ARG A 810 24.57 -25.47 -27.94
CA ARG A 810 25.30 -26.05 -26.79
C ARG A 810 24.54 -25.93 -25.47
N HIS A 811 24.03 -24.74 -25.11
CA HIS A 811 23.44 -24.51 -23.78
C HIS A 811 21.91 -24.36 -23.76
N GLY A 812 21.24 -24.17 -24.90
CA GLY A 812 19.80 -23.84 -24.96
C GLY A 812 18.88 -24.86 -24.30
N ALA A 813 19.26 -26.15 -24.36
CA ALA A 813 18.54 -27.24 -23.70
C ALA A 813 18.52 -27.13 -22.15
N THR A 814 19.47 -26.42 -21.53
CA THR A 814 19.58 -26.23 -20.08
C THR A 814 19.31 -24.79 -19.61
N LEU A 815 19.38 -23.81 -20.51
CA LEU A 815 19.21 -22.39 -20.17
C LEU A 815 17.79 -22.07 -19.67
N GLN A 816 17.74 -21.59 -18.43
CA GLN A 816 16.54 -21.09 -17.74
C GLN A 816 16.44 -19.56 -17.83
N SER A 817 17.57 -18.84 -17.88
CA SER A 817 17.63 -17.40 -18.13
C SER A 817 18.63 -17.02 -19.24
N LEU A 818 18.26 -16.08 -20.10
CA LEU A 818 19.08 -15.60 -21.22
C LEU A 818 18.97 -14.09 -21.38
N GLY A 819 20.10 -13.38 -21.42
CA GLY A 819 20.14 -11.94 -21.70
C GLY A 819 21.01 -11.61 -22.90
N LEU A 820 20.44 -10.88 -23.86
CA LEU A 820 21.09 -10.39 -25.08
C LEU A 820 20.99 -8.86 -25.12
N ASP A 821 21.92 -8.17 -24.46
CA ASP A 821 21.81 -6.75 -24.09
C ASP A 821 22.64 -5.84 -25.02
N SER A 822 22.01 -4.98 -25.84
CA SER A 822 22.70 -4.17 -26.85
C SER A 822 23.49 -2.97 -26.29
N ARG A 823 23.33 -2.67 -25.00
CA ARG A 823 23.95 -1.51 -24.34
C ARG A 823 25.49 -1.59 -24.41
N ASN A 824 26.17 -0.45 -24.54
CA ASN A 824 27.64 -0.27 -24.69
C ASN A 824 28.28 -0.51 -26.09
N ILE A 825 27.52 -0.87 -27.14
CA ILE A 825 28.02 -0.85 -28.53
C ILE A 825 28.48 0.58 -28.89
N SER A 826 29.58 0.75 -29.65
CA SER A 826 30.17 2.08 -29.92
C SER A 826 29.61 2.74 -31.18
N HIS A 827 29.06 3.96 -31.05
CA HIS A 827 28.30 4.65 -32.11
C HIS A 827 29.02 4.86 -33.45
N HIS A 828 30.35 4.96 -33.47
CA HIS A 828 31.11 5.01 -34.72
C HIS A 828 30.87 3.79 -35.62
N ILE A 829 30.38 2.67 -35.07
CA ILE A 829 30.01 1.46 -35.81
C ILE A 829 28.60 1.57 -36.44
N ARG A 830 27.66 2.34 -35.85
CA ARG A 830 26.28 2.49 -36.40
C ARG A 830 26.28 3.13 -37.81
N LEU A 831 27.25 3.99 -38.12
CA LEU A 831 27.42 4.59 -39.46
C LEU A 831 27.93 3.60 -40.53
N GLN A 832 28.44 2.42 -40.15
CA GLN A 832 28.97 1.41 -41.07
C GLN A 832 28.14 0.12 -41.16
N ARG A 833 26.81 0.24 -41.39
CA ARG A 833 25.86 -0.75 -42.00
C ARG A 833 25.90 -2.25 -41.60
N GLN A 834 26.77 -2.76 -40.73
CA GLN A 834 27.16 -4.18 -40.71
C GLN A 834 26.68 -5.03 -39.52
N THR A 835 26.11 -4.44 -38.46
CA THR A 835 25.58 -5.21 -37.32
C THR A 835 24.31 -4.57 -36.76
N ARG A 836 23.15 -5.16 -37.07
CA ARG A 836 21.90 -4.88 -36.33
C ARG A 836 22.07 -5.40 -34.89
N PRO A 837 21.79 -4.60 -33.84
CA PRO A 837 21.92 -5.01 -32.43
C PRO A 837 20.71 -5.80 -31.91
N TYR A 838 19.68 -5.93 -32.74
CA TYR A 838 18.40 -6.60 -32.51
C TYR A 838 18.22 -7.74 -33.53
N TYR A 839 17.26 -8.63 -33.28
CA TYR A 839 16.99 -9.83 -34.07
C TYR A 839 15.64 -9.76 -34.78
N ASN A 840 15.55 -10.43 -35.93
CA ASN A 840 14.31 -10.56 -36.67
C ASN A 840 13.44 -11.73 -36.16
N ALA A 841 12.20 -11.81 -36.63
CA ALA A 841 11.22 -12.80 -36.17
C ALA A 841 11.60 -14.27 -36.45
N GLU A 842 12.37 -14.54 -37.51
CA GLU A 842 12.85 -15.89 -37.84
C GLU A 842 14.02 -16.29 -36.95
N GLU A 843 14.97 -15.38 -36.72
CA GLU A 843 16.10 -15.58 -35.79
C GLU A 843 15.60 -15.89 -34.37
N ILE A 844 14.65 -15.09 -33.86
CA ILE A 844 14.02 -15.29 -32.55
C ILE A 844 13.24 -16.60 -32.49
N ALA A 845 12.54 -16.98 -33.57
CA ALA A 845 11.87 -18.28 -33.65
C ALA A 845 12.85 -19.46 -33.60
N ASN A 846 14.01 -19.34 -34.25
CA ASN A 846 15.05 -20.35 -34.21
C ASN A 846 15.69 -20.45 -32.81
N PHE A 847 15.89 -19.32 -32.11
CA PHE A 847 16.32 -19.32 -30.71
C PHE A 847 15.28 -20.02 -29.81
N ALA A 848 13.98 -19.79 -30.02
CA ALA A 848 12.91 -20.44 -29.27
C ALA A 848 12.91 -21.97 -29.41
N ASN A 849 13.18 -22.49 -30.61
CA ASN A 849 13.28 -23.92 -30.87
C ASN A 849 14.46 -24.58 -30.11
N MET A 850 15.55 -23.85 -29.89
CA MET A 850 16.73 -24.34 -29.13
C MET A 850 16.58 -24.20 -27.62
N CYS A 851 15.59 -23.45 -27.12
CA CYS A 851 15.47 -23.02 -25.72
C CYS A 851 14.19 -23.53 -25.01
N PRO A 852 13.98 -24.86 -24.87
CA PRO A 852 12.71 -25.42 -24.40
C PRO A 852 12.41 -25.15 -22.92
N VAL A 853 13.42 -24.94 -22.08
CA VAL A 853 13.27 -24.74 -20.62
C VAL A 853 13.45 -23.28 -20.17
N LEU A 854 13.66 -22.35 -21.11
CA LEU A 854 13.90 -20.93 -20.84
C LEU A 854 12.66 -20.29 -20.20
N ARG A 855 12.83 -19.74 -19.00
CA ARG A 855 11.80 -19.06 -18.19
C ARG A 855 11.94 -17.54 -18.21
N GLU A 856 13.16 -17.03 -18.39
CA GLU A 856 13.48 -15.61 -18.38
C GLU A 856 14.25 -15.23 -19.66
N LEU A 857 13.84 -14.15 -20.32
CA LEU A 857 14.49 -13.63 -21.51
C LEU A 857 14.60 -12.09 -21.46
N HIS A 858 15.80 -11.57 -21.71
CA HIS A 858 16.05 -10.14 -21.92
C HIS A 858 16.62 -9.91 -23.32
N LEU A 859 16.00 -9.03 -24.11
CA LEU A 859 16.50 -8.68 -25.45
C LEU A 859 16.23 -7.22 -25.85
N THR A 860 16.86 -6.80 -26.93
CA THR A 860 16.55 -5.55 -27.64
C THR A 860 15.70 -5.82 -28.88
N VAL A 861 14.64 -5.04 -29.08
CA VAL A 861 13.73 -5.04 -30.24
C VAL A 861 13.75 -3.65 -30.87
N HIS A 862 13.75 -3.59 -32.21
CA HIS A 862 13.68 -2.32 -32.96
C HIS A 862 12.24 -1.80 -33.00
N ARG A 863 12.01 -0.55 -32.60
CA ARG A 863 10.67 0.03 -32.46
C ARG A 863 10.30 0.86 -33.69
N VAL A 864 9.51 0.27 -34.57
CA VAL A 864 9.04 0.86 -35.84
C VAL A 864 7.53 1.11 -35.79
N GLN A 865 7.09 1.77 -34.72
CA GLN A 865 5.71 2.26 -34.54
C GLN A 865 4.63 1.15 -34.62
N GLY A 866 4.99 -0.11 -34.36
CA GLY A 866 4.07 -1.25 -34.48
C GLY A 866 3.84 -1.74 -35.91
N ARG A 867 4.69 -1.36 -36.88
CA ARG A 867 4.69 -1.93 -38.24
C ARG A 867 4.95 -3.44 -38.20
N ALA A 868 4.51 -4.15 -39.25
CA ALA A 868 4.48 -5.61 -39.31
C ALA A 868 5.80 -6.34 -38.91
N PRO A 869 7.01 -5.85 -39.25
CA PRO A 869 8.26 -6.50 -38.81
C PRO A 869 8.41 -6.60 -37.29
N GLU A 870 8.06 -5.53 -36.55
CA GLU A 870 8.09 -5.47 -35.08
C GLU A 870 7.01 -6.37 -34.47
N VAL A 871 5.79 -6.32 -35.00
CA VAL A 871 4.68 -7.18 -34.54
C VAL A 871 5.01 -8.67 -34.75
N ASN A 872 5.74 -9.01 -35.81
CA ASN A 872 6.21 -10.37 -36.03
C ASN A 872 7.31 -10.78 -35.04
N VAL A 873 8.15 -9.86 -34.55
CA VAL A 873 9.09 -10.12 -33.45
C VAL A 873 8.34 -10.43 -32.14
N TYR A 874 7.29 -9.67 -31.80
CA TYR A 874 6.45 -9.99 -30.62
C TYR A 874 5.78 -11.37 -30.75
N LYS A 875 5.28 -11.74 -31.93
CA LYS A 875 4.76 -13.09 -32.19
C LYS A 875 5.84 -14.18 -32.07
N ALA A 876 7.07 -13.90 -32.51
CA ALA A 876 8.19 -14.82 -32.39
C ALA A 876 8.63 -15.04 -30.93
N LEU A 877 8.59 -14.01 -30.09
CA LEU A 877 8.82 -14.13 -28.64
C LEU A 877 7.80 -15.04 -27.95
N GLY A 878 6.58 -15.14 -28.49
CA GLY A 878 5.60 -16.14 -28.05
C GLY A 878 6.03 -17.59 -28.29
N ARG A 879 6.96 -17.88 -29.21
CA ARG A 879 7.34 -19.27 -29.52
C ARG A 879 8.12 -19.97 -28.40
N PHE A 880 8.68 -19.24 -27.42
CA PHE A 880 9.39 -19.84 -26.28
C PHE A 880 8.40 -20.57 -25.34
N PRO A 881 8.46 -21.92 -25.22
CA PRO A 881 7.39 -22.69 -24.59
C PRO A 881 7.38 -22.61 -23.06
N SER A 882 8.51 -22.27 -22.43
CA SER A 882 8.62 -22.15 -20.97
C SER A 882 8.69 -20.71 -20.45
N LEU A 883 8.65 -19.70 -21.33
CA LEU A 883 8.89 -18.30 -20.97
C LEU A 883 7.81 -17.77 -20.02
N VAL A 884 8.24 -17.21 -18.88
CA VAL A 884 7.42 -16.67 -17.79
C VAL A 884 7.66 -15.17 -17.62
N HIS A 885 8.93 -14.74 -17.67
CA HIS A 885 9.38 -13.37 -17.46
C HIS A 885 10.13 -12.87 -18.69
N LEU A 886 9.77 -11.67 -19.16
CA LEU A 886 10.33 -11.10 -20.38
C LEU A 886 10.66 -9.62 -20.17
N CYS A 887 11.88 -9.21 -20.53
CA CYS A 887 12.25 -7.80 -20.59
C CYS A 887 12.63 -7.42 -22.02
N VAL A 888 11.94 -6.44 -22.58
CA VAL A 888 12.19 -5.93 -23.92
C VAL A 888 12.67 -4.48 -23.82
N LYS A 889 13.91 -4.26 -24.25
CA LYS A 889 14.44 -2.93 -24.53
C LYS A 889 14.01 -2.53 -25.93
N LEU A 890 13.37 -1.39 -26.08
CA LEU A 890 12.89 -0.89 -27.37
C LEU A 890 13.88 0.15 -27.89
N ASP A 891 14.67 -0.19 -28.91
CA ASP A 891 15.55 0.78 -29.59
C ASP A 891 14.67 1.69 -30.44
N CYS A 892 14.52 2.94 -30.00
CA CYS A 892 13.66 3.95 -30.62
C CYS A 892 14.40 4.77 -31.69
N VAL A 893 15.71 4.55 -31.88
CA VAL A 893 16.54 5.31 -32.82
C VAL A 893 16.29 4.84 -34.25
N ALA A 894 15.91 5.80 -35.12
CA ALA A 894 15.65 5.54 -36.53
C ALA A 894 16.81 4.80 -37.23
N SER A 895 16.46 3.90 -38.15
CA SER A 895 17.36 3.01 -38.86
C SER A 895 17.22 3.13 -40.38
N ALA A 896 18.24 2.68 -41.12
CA ALA A 896 18.19 2.57 -42.58
C ALA A 896 17.23 1.46 -43.07
N ASP A 897 16.65 0.68 -42.15
CA ASP A 897 15.63 -0.33 -42.39
C ASP A 897 14.19 0.21 -42.21
N ASP A 898 14.05 1.48 -41.81
CA ASP A 898 12.75 2.13 -41.64
C ASP A 898 12.28 2.71 -42.99
N PRO A 899 10.98 2.59 -43.36
CA PRO A 899 10.46 3.22 -44.57
C PRO A 899 10.45 4.76 -44.43
N PRO A 900 10.49 5.50 -45.55
CA PRO A 900 10.52 6.96 -45.55
C PRO A 900 9.34 7.59 -44.78
N ASP A 901 9.57 8.80 -44.27
CA ASP A 901 8.60 9.61 -43.55
C ASP A 901 7.75 10.43 -44.55
N ASP A 902 6.43 10.46 -44.38
CA ASP A 902 5.48 11.17 -45.24
C ASP A 902 5.45 12.71 -44.96
N SER A 903 6.45 13.23 -44.24
CA SER A 903 6.51 14.62 -43.81
C SER A 903 6.79 15.59 -44.98
N ASP A 904 5.84 16.48 -45.28
CA ASP A 904 6.02 17.54 -46.28
C ASP A 904 7.20 18.48 -45.91
N PRO A 905 8.30 18.51 -46.69
CA PRO A 905 9.45 19.36 -46.44
C PRO A 905 9.17 20.87 -46.60
N SER A 906 8.07 21.26 -47.26
CA SER A 906 7.75 22.67 -47.55
C SER A 906 7.43 23.51 -46.30
N SER A 907 7.10 22.84 -45.19
CA SER A 907 6.59 23.44 -43.96
C SER A 907 7.65 24.01 -42.99
N LEU A 908 8.95 23.98 -43.35
CA LEU A 908 10.05 24.35 -42.44
C LEU A 908 11.00 25.43 -43.03
N PRO A 909 11.47 26.42 -42.23
CA PRO A 909 12.32 27.50 -42.73
C PRO A 909 13.70 27.04 -43.21
N VAL A 910 14.14 27.55 -44.36
CA VAL A 910 15.35 27.11 -45.07
C VAL A 910 16.65 27.47 -44.33
N ASN A 911 17.27 26.52 -43.63
CA ASN A 911 18.71 26.58 -43.30
C ASN A 911 19.31 25.20 -42.94
N ALA A 912 19.95 24.54 -43.89
CA ALA A 912 20.01 23.07 -43.99
C ALA A 912 21.05 22.32 -43.14
N ALA A 913 21.43 22.82 -41.96
CA ALA A 913 22.44 22.17 -41.09
C ALA A 913 21.87 21.57 -39.78
N TYR A 914 20.98 22.27 -39.07
CA TYR A 914 20.46 21.82 -37.75
C TYR A 914 19.17 20.98 -37.83
N TYR A 915 18.49 20.94 -38.98
CA TYR A 915 17.21 20.24 -39.14
C TYR A 915 17.31 18.71 -39.34
N SER A 916 18.51 18.13 -39.39
CA SER A 916 18.68 16.66 -39.25
C SER A 916 18.35 16.23 -37.83
N ASP A 917 19.02 16.82 -36.83
CA ASP A 917 18.86 16.43 -35.42
C ASP A 917 17.44 16.64 -34.92
N VAL A 918 16.77 17.74 -35.27
CA VAL A 918 15.37 17.98 -34.85
C VAL A 918 14.42 16.90 -35.38
N ARG A 919 14.64 16.40 -36.61
CA ARG A 919 13.85 15.29 -37.18
C ARG A 919 14.18 13.95 -36.51
N GLU A 920 15.46 13.67 -36.25
CA GLU A 920 15.87 12.43 -35.58
C GLU A 920 15.41 12.39 -34.11
N VAL A 921 15.50 13.50 -33.37
CA VAL A 921 14.96 13.64 -32.01
C VAL A 921 13.43 13.50 -32.00
N ARG A 922 12.72 14.15 -32.95
CA ARG A 922 11.27 13.98 -33.10
C ARG A 922 10.89 12.52 -33.36
N ALA A 923 11.60 11.83 -34.25
CA ALA A 923 11.36 10.41 -34.54
C ALA A 923 11.61 9.53 -33.31
N ILE A 924 12.70 9.77 -32.55
CA ILE A 924 12.99 9.07 -31.29
C ILE A 924 11.86 9.28 -30.28
N CYS A 925 11.39 10.51 -30.08
CA CYS A 925 10.31 10.82 -29.16
C CYS A 925 8.97 10.17 -29.56
N ILE A 926 8.64 10.11 -30.86
CA ILE A 926 7.46 9.42 -31.37
C ILE A 926 7.58 7.90 -31.15
N ASN A 927 8.75 7.31 -31.43
CA ASN A 927 8.99 5.88 -31.26
C ASN A 927 9.01 5.47 -29.76
N ALA A 928 9.44 6.37 -28.88
CA ALA A 928 9.50 6.20 -27.43
C ALA A 928 8.16 6.46 -26.72
N ALA A 929 7.17 7.03 -27.39
CA ALA A 929 5.83 7.25 -26.85
C ALA A 929 5.14 5.89 -26.63
N ILE A 930 4.97 5.52 -25.35
CA ILE A 930 4.29 4.31 -24.92
C ILE A 930 3.25 4.68 -23.85
N ASP A 931 2.10 4.02 -23.92
CA ASP A 931 1.00 4.09 -22.97
C ASP A 931 0.60 2.69 -22.49
N GLU A 932 -0.30 2.64 -21.51
CA GLU A 932 -0.77 1.40 -20.89
C GLU A 932 -1.53 0.48 -21.88
N PRO A 933 -2.41 1.00 -22.78
CA PRO A 933 -3.00 0.20 -23.86
C PRO A 933 -1.99 -0.45 -24.80
N LEU A 934 -0.95 0.28 -25.25
CA LEU A 934 0.10 -0.25 -26.11
C LEU A 934 0.93 -1.31 -25.37
N ALA A 935 1.33 -1.05 -24.13
CA ALA A 935 2.07 -2.00 -23.30
C ALA A 935 1.29 -3.31 -23.13
N GLY A 936 -0.02 -3.20 -22.83
CA GLY A 936 -0.92 -4.35 -22.74
C GLY A 936 -1.15 -5.05 -24.09
N SER A 937 -1.19 -4.32 -25.20
CA SER A 937 -1.32 -4.87 -26.55
C SER A 937 -0.09 -5.69 -26.97
N ILE A 938 1.11 -5.21 -26.66
CA ILE A 938 2.37 -5.94 -26.87
C ILE A 938 2.37 -7.24 -26.05
N PHE A 939 2.02 -7.17 -24.76
CA PHE A 939 1.90 -8.36 -23.91
C PHE A 939 0.91 -9.39 -24.47
N ASN A 940 -0.30 -8.96 -24.84
CA ASN A 940 -1.33 -9.83 -25.42
C ASN A 940 -0.89 -10.43 -26.77
N THR A 941 -0.11 -9.71 -27.58
CA THR A 941 0.46 -10.21 -28.84
C THR A 941 1.46 -11.36 -28.62
N ILE A 942 2.34 -11.21 -27.63
CA ILE A 942 3.31 -12.25 -27.25
C ILE A 942 2.58 -13.45 -26.63
N LEU A 943 1.67 -13.21 -25.67
CA LEU A 943 0.93 -14.24 -24.96
C LEU A 943 0.01 -15.06 -25.87
N SER A 944 -0.73 -14.41 -26.79
CA SER A 944 -1.60 -15.11 -27.74
C SER A 944 -0.83 -16.00 -28.72
N SER A 945 0.42 -15.63 -29.00
CA SER A 945 1.36 -16.42 -29.82
C SER A 945 2.03 -17.56 -29.02
N GLN A 946 1.93 -17.55 -27.68
CA GLN A 946 2.52 -18.58 -26.82
C GLN A 946 1.56 -19.74 -26.55
N ARG A 947 1.85 -20.89 -27.19
CA ARG A 947 1.05 -22.13 -27.07
C ARG A 947 0.79 -22.58 -25.63
N THR A 948 1.71 -22.30 -24.70
CA THR A 948 1.64 -22.69 -23.29
C THR A 948 1.05 -21.61 -22.37
N ARG A 949 0.90 -20.37 -22.85
CA ARG A 949 0.36 -19.21 -22.10
C ARG A 949 0.96 -19.05 -20.69
N ARG A 950 2.27 -19.27 -20.56
CA ARG A 950 3.06 -19.17 -19.33
C ARG A 950 3.59 -17.77 -19.01
N LEU A 951 3.59 -16.86 -19.98
CA LEU A 951 4.02 -15.47 -19.76
C LEU A 951 3.17 -14.82 -18.66
N ALA A 952 3.87 -14.39 -17.61
CA ALA A 952 3.31 -13.83 -16.38
C ALA A 952 3.76 -12.37 -16.16
N SER A 953 4.95 -11.97 -16.66
CA SER A 953 5.37 -10.57 -16.70
C SER A 953 6.12 -10.19 -17.98
N LEU A 954 5.90 -8.94 -18.40
CA LEU A 954 6.66 -8.23 -19.43
C LEU A 954 7.11 -6.89 -18.86
N ARG A 955 8.36 -6.49 -19.12
CA ARG A 955 8.85 -5.13 -18.90
C ARG A 955 9.23 -4.50 -20.23
N LEU A 956 8.79 -3.26 -20.45
CA LEU A 956 9.04 -2.47 -21.65
C LEU A 956 9.89 -1.26 -21.27
N LEU A 957 11.12 -1.22 -21.80
CA LEU A 957 12.13 -0.21 -21.48
C LEU A 957 12.52 0.52 -22.78
N PRO A 958 11.85 1.63 -23.15
CA PRO A 958 12.21 2.38 -24.35
C PRO A 958 13.56 3.10 -24.17
N THR A 959 14.39 3.09 -25.21
CA THR A 959 15.73 3.67 -25.19
C THR A 959 16.07 4.36 -26.50
N GLY A 960 16.57 5.59 -26.40
CA GLY A 960 17.07 6.38 -27.52
C GLY A 960 18.58 6.62 -27.47
N ASP A 961 19.36 5.72 -26.85
CA ASP A 961 20.78 5.94 -26.57
C ASP A 961 21.60 6.19 -27.85
N ARG A 962 21.81 7.48 -28.14
CA ARG A 962 22.98 8.03 -28.83
C ARG A 962 23.78 8.76 -27.76
N ARG A 963 25.07 8.41 -27.61
CA ARG A 963 25.92 8.97 -26.54
C ARG A 963 25.84 10.51 -26.43
N PRO A 964 25.75 11.07 -25.21
CA PRO A 964 26.02 12.49 -25.01
C PRO A 964 27.46 12.79 -25.46
N GLY A 965 27.62 13.76 -26.35
CA GLY A 965 28.91 14.14 -26.96
C GLY A 965 28.98 14.01 -28.50
N THR A 966 28.01 13.39 -29.18
CA THR A 966 27.85 13.52 -30.65
C THR A 966 26.68 14.41 -31.06
N LEU A 967 25.99 15.00 -30.09
CA LEU A 967 24.86 15.91 -30.27
C LEU A 967 24.96 16.96 -29.17
N SER A 968 25.37 18.18 -29.52
CA SER A 968 25.44 19.31 -28.59
C SER A 968 24.08 20.01 -28.52
N ILE A 969 23.08 19.28 -28.03
CA ILE A 969 21.83 19.89 -27.56
C ILE A 969 22.20 20.74 -26.34
N PRO A 970 21.79 22.03 -26.25
CA PRO A 970 21.95 22.82 -25.04
C PRO A 970 21.23 22.17 -23.84
N GLU A 971 21.72 22.44 -22.63
CA GLU A 971 21.13 21.94 -21.38
C GLU A 971 19.87 22.75 -21.00
N PRO A 972 18.71 22.45 -21.62
CA PRO A 972 17.55 22.11 -20.78
C PRO A 972 16.81 20.83 -21.22
N PHE A 973 17.16 20.21 -22.36
CA PHE A 973 16.49 19.01 -22.85
C PHE A 973 17.18 17.72 -22.36
N GLU A 974 16.86 17.28 -21.14
CA GLU A 974 17.06 15.88 -20.74
C GLU A 974 15.82 15.05 -21.14
N PRO A 975 15.88 14.19 -22.18
CA PRO A 975 14.72 13.45 -22.66
C PRO A 975 14.31 12.27 -21.75
N ASP A 976 15.04 12.00 -20.67
CA ASP A 976 14.77 10.89 -19.75
C ASP A 976 13.36 10.95 -19.11
N GLY A 977 12.75 12.15 -18.99
CA GLY A 977 11.36 12.31 -18.56
C GLY A 977 10.28 11.89 -19.58
N LEU A 978 10.66 11.70 -20.85
CA LEU A 978 9.74 11.26 -21.93
C LEU A 978 9.71 9.73 -22.10
N PHE A 979 10.79 9.02 -21.76
CA PHE A 979 10.92 7.57 -21.90
C PHE A 979 10.11 6.82 -20.81
N ARG A 980 8.81 6.60 -21.06
CA ARG A 980 7.93 5.90 -20.11
C ARG A 980 8.18 4.39 -20.10
N CYS A 981 8.72 3.88 -19.00
CA CYS A 981 8.88 2.44 -18.74
C CYS A 981 7.59 1.85 -18.15
N PHE A 982 7.26 0.61 -18.54
CA PHE A 982 6.06 -0.10 -18.08
C PHE A 982 6.35 -1.54 -17.63
N ALA A 983 5.72 -1.95 -16.54
CA ALA A 983 5.62 -3.35 -16.13
C ALA A 983 4.19 -3.85 -16.38
N VAL A 984 4.05 -4.92 -17.14
CA VAL A 984 2.78 -5.59 -17.42
C VAL A 984 2.78 -6.94 -16.72
N THR A 985 1.81 -7.19 -15.85
CA THR A 985 1.69 -8.48 -15.15
C THR A 985 0.33 -9.15 -15.38
N ARG A 986 0.35 -10.48 -15.34
CA ARG A 986 -0.82 -11.33 -15.57
C ARG A 986 -0.98 -12.33 -14.42
N LEU A 987 -2.15 -12.29 -13.80
CA LEU A 987 -2.53 -13.27 -12.78
C LEU A 987 -2.74 -14.64 -13.43
N PRO A 988 -2.45 -15.76 -12.74
CA PRO A 988 -2.45 -17.11 -13.35
C PRO A 988 -3.79 -17.62 -13.92
N SER A 989 -4.89 -16.90 -13.72
CA SER A 989 -6.27 -17.35 -13.99
C SER A 989 -6.98 -16.67 -15.17
N SER A 990 -6.32 -15.81 -15.96
CA SER A 990 -6.95 -15.23 -17.17
C SER A 990 -6.72 -16.07 -18.43
N GLU A 991 -7.79 -16.50 -19.09
CA GLU A 991 -7.73 -17.00 -20.48
C GLU A 991 -7.66 -15.87 -21.51
N THR A 992 -8.04 -14.65 -21.13
CA THR A 992 -7.91 -13.41 -21.92
C THR A 992 -7.59 -12.25 -21.00
N GLY A 993 -6.65 -11.40 -21.40
CA GLY A 993 -6.42 -10.11 -20.77
C GLY A 993 -5.22 -10.02 -19.82
N VAL A 994 -4.55 -8.88 -19.95
CA VAL A 994 -3.67 -8.25 -18.96
C VAL A 994 -4.50 -7.85 -17.75
N LEU A 995 -3.90 -7.87 -16.55
CA LEU A 995 -4.61 -7.58 -15.30
C LEU A 995 -3.96 -6.51 -14.42
N ASN A 996 -2.71 -6.13 -14.70
CA ASN A 996 -2.12 -4.91 -14.17
C ASN A 996 -1.10 -4.35 -15.19
N VAL A 997 -1.09 -3.03 -15.38
CA VAL A 997 -0.09 -2.30 -16.17
C VAL A 997 0.39 -1.13 -15.33
N GLU A 998 1.59 -1.26 -14.77
CA GLU A 998 2.16 -0.28 -13.87
C GLU A 998 3.14 0.61 -14.64
N ARG A 999 2.88 1.91 -14.63
CA ARG A 999 3.86 2.91 -15.06
C ARG A 999 4.97 2.98 -14.02
N LEU A 1000 6.17 2.63 -14.44
CA LEU A 1000 7.36 2.66 -13.59
C LEU A 1000 7.80 4.11 -13.39
N ARG A 1001 7.97 4.54 -12.14
CA ARG A 1001 8.41 5.91 -11.81
C ARG A 1001 9.91 6.05 -12.04
N ILE A 1002 10.29 6.71 -13.14
CA ILE A 1002 11.59 7.38 -13.23
C ILE A 1002 11.45 8.65 -12.38
N HIS A 1003 12.17 8.73 -11.26
CA HIS A 1003 12.29 9.98 -10.51
C HIS A 1003 13.35 10.87 -11.16
N ASP A 1004 13.01 12.16 -11.33
CA ASP A 1004 13.85 13.14 -11.99
C ASP A 1004 15.22 13.28 -11.34
N TYR A 1005 16.24 13.46 -12.18
CA TYR A 1005 17.65 13.54 -11.76
C TYR A 1005 18.28 14.92 -12.02
N SER A 1006 17.45 15.97 -12.07
CA SER A 1006 17.87 17.36 -12.23
C SER A 1006 17.68 18.18 -10.94
N MET A 1007 18.77 18.86 -10.53
CA MET A 1007 18.90 19.78 -9.38
C MET A 1007 18.77 19.21 -7.94
N PRO A 1008 19.51 19.75 -6.94
CA PRO A 1008 19.38 19.37 -5.53
C PRO A 1008 18.47 20.34 -4.72
N PRO A 1009 17.81 19.88 -3.64
CA PRO A 1009 16.87 20.68 -2.85
C PRO A 1009 17.57 21.62 -1.85
N TRP A 1010 18.23 22.66 -2.36
CA TRP A 1010 18.89 23.72 -1.55
C TRP A 1010 18.81 25.12 -2.18
N ARG A 1011 17.82 25.35 -3.06
CA ARG A 1011 17.44 26.68 -3.59
C ARG A 1011 15.92 26.76 -3.84
N THR A 1012 15.17 27.03 -2.77
CA THR A 1012 13.83 27.70 -2.78
C THR A 1012 13.37 27.87 -1.32
N LEU A 1013 14.14 28.64 -0.57
CA LEU A 1013 13.75 29.23 0.70
C LEU A 1013 14.30 30.66 0.68
N ASP A 1014 13.68 31.48 -0.17
CA ASP A 1014 13.71 32.95 -0.19
C ASP A 1014 12.94 33.43 -1.43
N LEU A 1015 11.68 33.85 -1.19
CA LEU A 1015 10.94 34.96 -1.80
C LEU A 1015 9.44 34.73 -1.58
N TRP A 1016 8.79 35.71 -0.96
CA TRP A 1016 7.33 35.85 -0.96
C TRP A 1016 6.96 36.79 -2.11
N GLU A 1017 6.12 36.34 -3.04
CA GLU A 1017 5.08 37.10 -3.76
C GLU A 1017 4.22 36.13 -4.58
#